data_AF-A0A1R4HA63-F1
#
_entry.id   AF-A0A1R4HA63-F1
#
_cell.length_a   1.000
_cell.length_b   1.000
_cell.length_c   1.000
_cell.angle_alpha   90.00
_cell.angle_beta   90.00
_cell.angle_gamma   90.00
#
_symmetry.space_group_name_H-M   'P 1'
#
loop_
_entity.id
_entity.type
_entity.pdbx_description
1 polymer ?
#
loop_
_entity_poly.entity_id
_entity_poly.type
_entity_poly.pdbx_seq_one_letter_code
_entity_poly.pdbx_strand_id
1 'polypeptide(L)'
;MKTDTLKKQLAVINRAKIHKKTANPTKIVTLPKHKLLAVFLYATTNIGYAANLIVNGSFEAPSINGAAGGYFFTNITGWTGVGDQIEIGNPSTFGVNGATNAQVVELDSNVRGVNTGFYQMVATAAQQNYLLSVDVAARSGISLASNTVEVWWRGARIATIDPASTTFTKHTFEVQGSGGSDRLEFREQAGDDDSFGGMIDNVRLEIPGALPNGNFKAVLRAVHSGLCLTNQNSSTANSNPMQQNQCTGTPAQELNFNPVAGKPDTYNLVVGVSNKCLDVDGKLVTTTTTTWGWGGLLGLFWVPTTTTTSSYANSTADGAQINQYQCNGSLSQQFKVVDTGNGSYAFFAEHSGKVIDVSGLSTQSGGKIHQWGYWGGDNQKWYLEFDSPTSLKGVSSPKVPGLLTSDSSRNDIITPVVVNKSEAIKLGKALFWDQAIGSDGMSCASCHFHAGVDFRIKNMVNPGFTHSNFTFEPTASGAPRSGPNYTLKRADFPFNPSNDDSVSSSGVFDRTFSSFSSGNNDTCTTNANNDFNNVGSVPVRLVEPRNTPTTINAVYNFRNFWDGRANNVFNGVSPFGLRDKSAGVFINSGGIVKRPLNLINSSLASQAVGPVLNTLEMSCAQREFAGVGRKVLARKPLANQTIHSQDGVLASLIASNTTYANLVQSAFNPAYWNATCTTCGTPAQGGTAYTQMEANFPMFFGLAVQLYEATLVSDDTKFDKWKEGSLSLTSEEKLGHDVFDGKGECSTCHKGPVLTSAANLTNNTQLIERMSMKNIPTALYDIGFYNLGVVPTNYDIGLGGTDPWNNPLSFSAQYKSGIFVDKFNTNSCRFEVPYSVLSCSDSSLKSNDPLAVAGSFKTPTLRNIALTGPYMHNGSLSTLEQVVDFYNRGGNFNNLEKHPDIKPLGLSAAEKSALVAFLKTLTDNRVAYERAPFDHPSLTIPNGHVGNDWSVSPGNNINPTLAQDEVLNIPAVGSAGLPTPVKTFYDILP
;
A
#
# COMPACT_ATOMS: atom_id res chain seq x y z
N MET A 1 52.37 -14.93 24.36
CA MET A 1 51.57 -16.07 24.89
C MET A 1 51.63 -16.01 26.42
N LYS A 2 50.61 -16.48 27.14
CA LYS A 2 50.62 -16.58 28.61
C LYS A 2 50.19 -17.97 29.06
N THR A 3 51.07 -18.68 29.75
CA THR A 3 50.73 -19.71 30.75
C THR A 3 50.55 -19.00 32.11
N ASP A 4 50.17 -19.63 33.24
CA ASP A 4 49.96 -21.04 33.62
C ASP A 4 48.70 -21.09 34.56
N THR A 5 48.17 -22.20 35.11
CA THR A 5 48.86 -23.11 36.06
C THR A 5 48.01 -24.36 36.38
N LEU A 6 48.63 -25.57 36.39
CA LEU A 6 48.22 -26.88 36.99
C LEU A 6 46.79 -27.45 36.69
N LYS A 7 46.58 -28.64 36.09
CA LYS A 7 46.87 -30.06 36.52
C LYS A 7 45.94 -30.54 37.66
N LYS A 8 45.44 -31.79 37.71
CA LYS A 8 45.97 -33.10 37.20
C LYS A 8 44.88 -34.21 37.21
N GLN A 9 44.92 -35.18 36.27
CA GLN A 9 44.50 -36.63 36.29
C GLN A 9 43.21 -37.10 37.06
N LEU A 10 42.45 -38.16 36.73
CA LEU A 10 42.66 -39.40 35.95
C LEU A 10 41.27 -39.93 35.42
N ALA A 11 41.21 -41.03 34.66
CA ALA A 11 39.97 -41.63 34.12
C ALA A 11 39.65 -43.04 34.69
N VAL A 12 38.37 -43.45 34.66
CA VAL A 12 37.88 -44.87 34.71
C VAL A 12 36.41 -44.96 34.23
N ILE A 13 35.92 -46.18 33.92
CA ILE A 13 34.69 -46.47 33.15
C ILE A 13 33.70 -47.38 33.94
N ASN A 14 32.40 -47.30 33.60
CA ASN A 14 31.29 -48.28 33.78
C ASN A 14 30.50 -48.39 35.12
N ARG A 15 29.16 -48.51 34.93
CA ARG A 15 28.13 -49.28 35.70
C ARG A 15 28.00 -49.04 37.22
N ALA A 16 26.90 -48.46 37.75
CA ALA A 16 25.50 -48.92 37.82
C ALA A 16 25.20 -50.08 38.83
N LYS A 17 23.95 -50.11 39.37
CA LYS A 17 23.33 -51.08 40.34
C LYS A 17 23.40 -50.64 41.85
N ILE A 18 22.46 -50.95 42.78
CA ILE A 18 21.17 -51.70 42.72
C ILE A 18 20.19 -51.46 43.92
N HIS A 19 18.85 -51.52 43.66
CA HIS A 19 17.70 -51.84 44.57
C HIS A 19 17.37 -50.91 45.78
N LYS A 20 16.16 -50.91 46.37
CA LYS A 20 14.92 -51.75 46.27
C LYS A 20 13.71 -50.88 45.79
N LYS A 21 12.79 -51.32 44.90
CA LYS A 21 11.62 -52.25 45.05
C LYS A 21 10.64 -51.78 46.15
N THR A 22 9.33 -51.53 45.91
CA THR A 22 8.27 -52.30 45.18
C THR A 22 7.15 -51.39 44.56
N ALA A 23 6.04 -51.85 43.95
CA ALA A 23 5.85 -52.73 42.77
C ALA A 23 4.34 -52.96 42.40
N ASN A 24 3.85 -52.44 41.25
CA ASN A 24 2.66 -52.89 40.44
C ASN A 24 1.22 -52.81 41.08
N PRO A 25 0.07 -53.04 40.35
CA PRO A 25 -0.13 -53.68 39.03
C PRO A 25 -1.12 -53.05 37.97
N THR A 26 -0.91 -53.41 36.68
CA THR A 26 -1.80 -53.63 35.46
C THR A 26 -3.28 -53.16 35.40
N LYS A 27 -3.90 -52.79 34.26
CA LYS A 27 -4.06 -53.48 32.92
C LYS A 27 -4.36 -52.53 31.70
N ILE A 28 -3.88 -52.76 30.46
CA ILE A 28 -4.50 -53.34 29.18
C ILE A 28 -5.73 -52.56 28.59
N VAL A 29 -5.77 -52.02 27.34
CA VAL A 29 -6.23 -52.51 25.96
C VAL A 29 -6.10 -51.27 25.00
N THR A 30 -5.58 -51.09 23.76
CA THR A 30 -5.32 -51.72 22.41
C THR A 30 -6.19 -51.25 21.19
N LEU A 31 -5.55 -50.56 20.21
CA LEU A 31 -5.74 -50.61 18.70
C LEU A 31 -6.90 -49.79 17.99
N PRO A 32 -7.19 -49.87 16.64
CA PRO A 32 -6.45 -49.23 15.51
C PRO A 32 -7.22 -48.70 14.22
N LYS A 33 -6.50 -48.04 13.25
CA LYS A 33 -6.58 -48.11 11.73
C LYS A 33 -7.64 -47.39 10.80
N HIS A 34 -7.10 -46.69 9.75
CA HIS A 34 -7.43 -46.65 8.28
C HIS A 34 -8.55 -45.78 7.57
N LYS A 35 -8.10 -44.99 6.55
CA LYS A 35 -8.64 -44.65 5.17
C LYS A 35 -10.01 -43.94 4.92
N LEU A 36 -10.05 -43.01 3.92
CA LEU A 36 -10.88 -42.92 2.65
C LEU A 36 -10.70 -41.50 1.99
N LEU A 37 -11.10 -41.09 0.76
CA LEU A 37 -11.45 -41.78 -0.51
C LEU A 37 -10.90 -41.05 -1.79
N ALA A 38 -11.71 -40.33 -2.62
CA ALA A 38 -11.34 -39.79 -3.96
C ALA A 38 -12.27 -38.65 -4.52
N VAL A 39 -11.91 -38.00 -5.65
CA VAL A 39 -12.57 -36.81 -6.26
C VAL A 39 -12.90 -36.98 -7.75
N PHE A 40 -13.97 -36.33 -8.26
CA PHE A 40 -14.18 -36.02 -9.70
C PHE A 40 -15.09 -34.79 -9.92
N LEU A 41 -14.79 -34.02 -10.99
CA LEU A 41 -15.47 -32.93 -11.75
C LEU A 41 -16.90 -32.41 -11.42
N TYR A 42 -17.34 -31.19 -11.79
CA TYR A 42 -16.73 -29.86 -12.08
C TYR A 42 -17.85 -28.86 -12.49
N ALA A 43 -17.89 -27.65 -11.93
CA ALA A 43 -18.52 -26.39 -12.39
C ALA A 43 -18.68 -25.41 -11.21
N THR A 44 -17.87 -24.34 -11.15
CA THR A 44 -17.92 -23.31 -10.08
C THR A 44 -18.61 -22.03 -10.53
N THR A 45 -19.47 -21.45 -9.69
CA THR A 45 -19.81 -20.01 -9.69
C THR A 45 -19.41 -19.39 -8.36
N ASN A 46 -18.69 -18.26 -8.40
CA ASN A 46 -18.09 -17.64 -7.21
C ASN A 46 -19.12 -16.94 -6.32
N ILE A 47 -19.03 -17.18 -5.01
CA ILE A 47 -19.54 -16.29 -3.96
C ILE A 47 -18.36 -15.99 -3.02
N GLY A 48 -18.15 -14.70 -2.69
CA GLY A 48 -17.05 -14.28 -1.83
C GLY A 48 -17.24 -14.73 -0.38
N TYR A 49 -16.14 -15.07 0.29
CA TYR A 49 -16.16 -15.66 1.63
C TYR A 49 -16.37 -14.61 2.74
N ALA A 50 -16.94 -14.95 3.90
CA ALA A 50 -17.46 -16.26 4.30
C ALA A 50 -19.01 -16.29 4.25
N ALA A 51 -19.55 -16.85 3.17
CA ALA A 51 -20.92 -17.37 3.18
C ALA A 51 -20.89 -18.83 3.63
N ASN A 52 -21.76 -19.21 4.59
CA ASN A 52 -22.07 -20.61 4.82
C ASN A 52 -22.68 -21.17 3.53
N LEU A 53 -22.06 -22.19 2.93
CA LEU A 53 -22.55 -22.78 1.68
C LEU A 53 -23.79 -23.66 1.88
N ILE A 54 -24.18 -23.93 3.13
CA ILE A 54 -25.37 -24.70 3.49
C ILE A 54 -26.60 -23.78 3.57
N VAL A 55 -27.49 -23.93 2.59
CA VAL A 55 -28.84 -23.36 2.63
C VAL A 55 -29.62 -24.03 3.76
N ASN A 56 -30.28 -23.25 4.62
CA ASN A 56 -31.18 -23.76 5.66
C ASN A 56 -30.52 -24.79 6.61
N GLY A 57 -29.26 -24.55 7.00
CA GLY A 57 -28.51 -25.45 7.88
C GLY A 57 -29.04 -25.56 9.31
N SER A 58 -29.90 -24.64 9.75
CA SER A 58 -30.63 -24.71 11.04
C SER A 58 -32.12 -25.02 10.86
N PHE A 59 -32.51 -25.56 9.70
CA PHE A 59 -33.83 -26.17 9.43
C PHE A 59 -35.08 -25.32 9.73
N GLU A 60 -34.95 -23.99 9.80
CA GLU A 60 -36.07 -23.09 10.12
C GLU A 60 -37.08 -22.88 8.97
N ALA A 61 -36.77 -23.35 7.74
CA ALA A 61 -37.62 -23.19 6.56
C ALA A 61 -37.99 -24.55 5.92
N PRO A 62 -39.29 -24.95 5.87
CA PRO A 62 -40.47 -24.22 6.34
C PRO A 62 -40.54 -24.12 7.86
N SER A 63 -41.30 -23.13 8.38
CA SER A 63 -41.53 -23.03 9.82
C SER A 63 -42.83 -23.71 10.24
N ILE A 64 -42.75 -24.61 11.23
CA ILE A 64 -43.89 -25.33 11.83
C ILE A 64 -44.69 -24.49 12.83
N ASN A 65 -44.35 -23.20 13.02
CA ASN A 65 -45.08 -22.23 13.85
C ASN A 65 -45.35 -22.68 15.31
N GLY A 66 -44.46 -23.49 15.90
CA GLY A 66 -44.57 -23.95 17.29
C GLY A 66 -45.70 -24.96 17.54
N ALA A 67 -46.24 -25.60 16.51
CA ALA A 67 -47.18 -26.70 16.66
C ALA A 67 -46.52 -27.94 17.28
N ALA A 68 -47.30 -28.78 17.96
CA ALA A 68 -46.80 -29.93 18.72
C ALA A 68 -46.72 -31.19 17.86
N GLY A 69 -45.61 -31.92 17.98
CA GLY A 69 -45.23 -33.03 17.08
C GLY A 69 -44.18 -32.59 16.06
N GLY A 70 -43.58 -33.56 15.36
CA GLY A 70 -42.80 -33.28 14.16
C GLY A 70 -43.65 -33.30 12.90
N TYR A 71 -43.11 -32.71 11.84
CA TYR A 71 -43.77 -32.48 10.56
C TYR A 71 -42.94 -33.05 9.43
N PHE A 72 -43.56 -33.92 8.64
CA PHE A 72 -42.91 -34.67 7.57
C PHE A 72 -42.94 -33.92 6.24
N PHE A 73 -41.77 -33.72 5.64
CA PHE A 73 -41.59 -33.03 4.37
C PHE A 73 -40.73 -33.86 3.42
N THR A 74 -41.23 -34.16 2.21
CA THR A 74 -40.43 -34.87 1.19
C THR A 74 -39.22 -34.04 0.72
N ASN A 75 -39.35 -32.71 0.76
CA ASN A 75 -38.28 -31.74 0.54
C ASN A 75 -38.54 -30.52 1.43
N ILE A 76 -37.48 -29.88 1.91
CA ILE A 76 -37.51 -28.57 2.58
C ILE A 76 -36.57 -27.61 1.84
N THR A 77 -36.49 -26.35 2.27
CA THR A 77 -35.57 -25.39 1.63
C THR A 77 -34.15 -25.92 1.71
N GLY A 78 -33.51 -26.16 0.56
CA GLY A 78 -32.13 -26.67 0.48
C GLY A 78 -31.93 -28.18 0.69
N TRP A 79 -32.91 -28.95 1.19
CA TRP A 79 -32.70 -30.38 1.51
C TRP A 79 -33.76 -31.32 0.94
N THR A 80 -33.32 -32.51 0.50
CA THR A 80 -34.15 -33.57 -0.07
C THR A 80 -34.03 -34.86 0.77
N GLY A 81 -35.16 -35.52 1.04
CA GLY A 81 -35.19 -36.79 1.78
C GLY A 81 -34.63 -37.98 0.97
N VAL A 82 -34.18 -39.01 1.67
CA VAL A 82 -33.58 -40.24 1.15
C VAL A 82 -34.21 -41.42 1.86
N GLY A 83 -34.78 -42.37 1.12
CA GLY A 83 -35.56 -43.48 1.68
C GLY A 83 -36.95 -43.04 2.18
N ASP A 84 -37.00 -41.93 2.90
CA ASP A 84 -38.18 -41.41 3.60
C ASP A 84 -38.27 -39.86 3.53
N GLN A 85 -39.20 -39.27 4.29
CA GLN A 85 -39.40 -37.83 4.47
C GLN A 85 -38.41 -37.24 5.50
N ILE A 86 -38.35 -35.91 5.57
CA ILE A 86 -37.60 -35.16 6.59
C ILE A 86 -38.59 -34.75 7.68
N GLU A 87 -38.40 -35.19 8.92
CA GLU A 87 -39.18 -34.71 10.06
C GLU A 87 -38.50 -33.47 10.69
N ILE A 88 -39.20 -32.33 10.69
CA ILE A 88 -38.83 -31.14 11.46
C ILE A 88 -39.73 -31.05 12.69
N GLY A 89 -39.14 -30.88 13.88
CA GLY A 89 -39.89 -30.67 15.13
C GLY A 89 -39.21 -29.70 16.08
N ASN A 90 -39.92 -29.29 17.13
CA ASN A 90 -39.34 -28.45 18.18
C ASN A 90 -38.39 -29.29 19.06
N PRO A 91 -37.23 -28.78 19.53
CA PRO A 91 -36.29 -29.52 20.39
C PRO A 91 -36.94 -30.21 21.59
N SER A 92 -37.92 -29.53 22.22
CA SER A 92 -38.70 -30.03 23.36
C SER A 92 -39.60 -31.23 23.04
N THR A 93 -39.97 -31.44 21.78
CA THR A 93 -40.78 -32.58 21.32
C THR A 93 -39.95 -33.87 21.27
N PHE A 94 -38.66 -33.75 20.92
CA PHE A 94 -37.69 -34.86 20.93
C PHE A 94 -36.89 -34.94 22.25
N GLY A 95 -37.14 -34.02 23.18
CA GLY A 95 -36.48 -33.96 24.49
C GLY A 95 -35.01 -33.55 24.44
N VAL A 96 -34.58 -32.87 23.38
CA VAL A 96 -33.19 -32.41 23.19
C VAL A 96 -33.01 -30.93 23.53
N ASN A 97 -31.77 -30.57 23.89
CA ASN A 97 -31.42 -29.26 24.44
C ASN A 97 -30.16 -28.72 23.74
N GLY A 98 -30.03 -27.39 23.66
CA GLY A 98 -28.86 -26.74 23.05
C GLY A 98 -28.95 -26.54 21.53
N ALA A 99 -30.14 -26.69 20.94
CA ALA A 99 -30.41 -26.26 19.57
C ALA A 99 -30.17 -24.74 19.42
N THR A 100 -29.80 -24.31 18.21
CA THR A 100 -29.45 -22.94 17.86
C THR A 100 -30.68 -22.05 17.70
N ASN A 101 -31.81 -22.61 17.25
CA ASN A 101 -33.07 -21.89 17.03
C ASN A 101 -34.29 -22.70 17.55
N ALA A 102 -35.45 -22.61 16.88
CA ALA A 102 -36.73 -23.13 17.34
C ALA A 102 -37.05 -24.55 16.84
N GLN A 103 -36.39 -24.98 15.76
CA GLN A 103 -36.66 -26.22 15.03
C GLN A 103 -35.38 -27.05 14.88
N VAL A 104 -35.52 -28.38 14.84
CA VAL A 104 -34.43 -29.34 14.59
C VAL A 104 -34.95 -30.46 13.68
N VAL A 105 -34.03 -31.16 13.02
CA VAL A 105 -34.36 -32.32 12.18
C VAL A 105 -34.11 -33.63 12.91
N GLU A 106 -35.04 -34.55 12.71
CA GLU A 106 -35.08 -35.95 13.13
C GLU A 106 -34.58 -36.84 11.96
N LEU A 107 -33.93 -37.98 12.22
CA LEU A 107 -33.24 -38.80 11.21
C LEU A 107 -33.80 -40.24 11.03
N ASP A 108 -35.05 -40.55 11.39
CA ASP A 108 -35.79 -41.75 10.96
C ASP A 108 -37.31 -41.52 11.07
N SER A 109 -37.89 -40.90 10.04
CA SER A 109 -39.14 -40.19 10.20
C SER A 109 -40.40 -41.08 10.31
N ASN A 110 -40.46 -42.19 9.54
CA ASN A 110 -41.72 -42.88 9.28
C ASN A 110 -41.60 -44.31 8.70
N VAL A 111 -40.54 -44.64 7.93
CA VAL A 111 -40.50 -45.85 7.09
C VAL A 111 -39.43 -46.86 7.52
N ARG A 112 -39.84 -47.78 8.41
CA ARG A 112 -39.03 -48.94 8.86
C ARG A 112 -38.49 -49.79 7.70
N GLY A 113 -37.26 -50.27 7.84
CA GLY A 113 -36.65 -51.22 6.90
C GLY A 113 -36.14 -50.58 5.60
N VAL A 114 -35.97 -49.26 5.58
CA VAL A 114 -35.35 -48.49 4.50
C VAL A 114 -34.37 -47.53 5.15
N ASN A 115 -33.08 -47.61 4.81
CA ASN A 115 -32.07 -46.69 5.36
C ASN A 115 -32.44 -45.24 5.04
N THR A 116 -32.82 -44.46 6.07
CA THR A 116 -33.33 -43.10 5.88
C THR A 116 -32.20 -42.06 5.91
N GLY A 117 -32.55 -40.82 5.58
CA GLY A 117 -31.65 -39.68 5.67
C GLY A 117 -32.10 -38.51 4.80
N PHE A 118 -31.23 -37.50 4.68
CA PHE A 118 -31.47 -36.33 3.85
C PHE A 118 -30.16 -35.70 3.34
N TYR A 119 -30.25 -34.96 2.23
CA TYR A 119 -29.06 -34.40 1.58
C TYR A 119 -29.27 -33.02 0.95
N GLN A 120 -28.16 -32.30 0.81
CA GLN A 120 -28.05 -31.06 0.06
C GLN A 120 -26.95 -31.18 -1.00
N MET A 121 -27.22 -30.63 -2.18
CA MET A 121 -26.23 -30.49 -3.25
C MET A 121 -25.59 -29.11 -3.15
N VAL A 122 -24.36 -29.07 -2.63
CA VAL A 122 -23.62 -27.86 -2.28
C VAL A 122 -22.60 -27.54 -3.37
N ALA A 123 -22.56 -26.31 -3.89
CA ALA A 123 -21.55 -25.91 -4.87
C ALA A 123 -20.20 -25.66 -4.18
N THR A 124 -19.12 -26.32 -4.62
CA THR A 124 -17.78 -26.24 -4.01
C THR A 124 -16.70 -25.93 -5.04
N ALA A 125 -15.54 -25.45 -4.58
CA ALA A 125 -14.35 -25.24 -5.40
C ALA A 125 -13.42 -26.46 -5.41
N ALA A 126 -12.72 -26.69 -6.52
CA ALA A 126 -11.89 -27.87 -6.73
C ALA A 126 -10.70 -27.87 -5.77
N GLN A 127 -10.50 -28.99 -5.06
CA GLN A 127 -9.41 -29.15 -4.08
C GLN A 127 -9.44 -28.19 -2.88
N GLN A 128 -10.46 -27.32 -2.76
CA GLN A 128 -10.60 -26.41 -1.64
C GLN A 128 -10.98 -27.17 -0.37
N ASN A 129 -10.26 -26.90 0.72
CA ASN A 129 -10.61 -27.38 2.05
C ASN A 129 -11.70 -26.48 2.64
N TYR A 130 -12.76 -27.10 3.15
CA TYR A 130 -13.85 -26.47 3.88
C TYR A 130 -13.92 -27.02 5.29
N LEU A 131 -14.36 -26.18 6.21
CA LEU A 131 -14.74 -26.59 7.56
C LEU A 131 -16.23 -26.92 7.53
N LEU A 132 -16.55 -28.22 7.47
CA LEU A 132 -17.89 -28.72 7.71
C LEU A 132 -18.11 -28.78 9.23
N SER A 133 -19.24 -28.28 9.71
CA SER A 133 -19.66 -28.57 11.08
C SER A 133 -21.16 -28.84 11.18
N VAL A 134 -21.53 -29.68 12.13
CA VAL A 134 -22.90 -30.10 12.43
C VAL A 134 -23.03 -30.31 13.93
N ASP A 135 -24.16 -29.87 14.50
CA ASP A 135 -24.46 -30.10 15.91
C ASP A 135 -25.42 -31.31 16.00
N VAL A 136 -25.10 -32.31 16.84
CA VAL A 136 -25.85 -33.58 16.95
C VAL A 136 -26.23 -33.89 18.40
N ALA A 137 -27.43 -34.46 18.62
CA ALA A 137 -27.94 -34.90 19.93
C ALA A 137 -28.72 -36.22 19.85
N ALA A 138 -28.82 -36.95 20.96
CA ALA A 138 -29.66 -38.14 21.07
C ALA A 138 -31.11 -37.79 21.46
N ARG A 139 -32.10 -38.39 20.82
CA ARG A 139 -33.53 -38.29 21.15
C ARG A 139 -33.81 -38.87 22.55
N SER A 140 -34.54 -38.13 23.38
CA SER A 140 -34.78 -38.51 24.77
C SER A 140 -35.71 -39.72 24.87
N GLY A 141 -35.31 -40.72 25.67
CA GLY A 141 -36.07 -41.95 25.88
C GLY A 141 -35.89 -43.04 24.82
N ILE A 142 -35.11 -42.78 23.77
CA ILE A 142 -34.77 -43.74 22.71
C ILE A 142 -33.45 -44.46 23.04
N SER A 143 -33.20 -45.59 22.38
CA SER A 143 -31.94 -46.34 22.53
C SER A 143 -30.77 -45.54 21.93
N LEU A 144 -29.56 -45.65 22.51
CA LEU A 144 -28.37 -45.03 21.94
C LEU A 144 -27.84 -45.73 20.67
N ALA A 145 -28.48 -46.81 20.21
CA ALA A 145 -28.25 -47.37 18.88
C ALA A 145 -29.01 -46.52 17.86
N SER A 146 -30.35 -46.55 17.92
CA SER A 146 -31.34 -45.76 17.17
C SER A 146 -31.27 -44.24 17.42
N ASN A 147 -30.08 -43.70 17.16
CA ASN A 147 -29.62 -42.32 17.34
C ASN A 147 -28.33 -42.03 16.56
N THR A 148 -27.72 -43.04 15.92
CA THR A 148 -26.45 -42.91 15.21
C THR A 148 -26.57 -42.09 13.93
N VAL A 149 -25.83 -40.97 13.86
CA VAL A 149 -25.80 -40.08 12.70
C VAL A 149 -24.54 -40.34 11.85
N GLU A 150 -24.72 -40.95 10.68
CA GLU A 150 -23.68 -41.05 9.67
C GLU A 150 -23.57 -39.75 8.87
N VAL A 151 -22.38 -39.15 8.86
CA VAL A 151 -22.08 -37.97 8.03
C VAL A 151 -21.40 -38.44 6.74
N TRP A 152 -22.03 -38.16 5.61
CA TRP A 152 -21.57 -38.53 4.27
C TRP A 152 -21.18 -37.28 3.47
N TRP A 153 -19.97 -37.28 2.92
CA TRP A 153 -19.50 -36.26 1.98
C TRP A 153 -19.20 -36.92 0.64
N ARG A 154 -19.86 -36.44 -0.42
CA ARG A 154 -19.64 -36.86 -1.82
C ARG A 154 -19.81 -38.37 -2.05
N GLY A 155 -20.74 -38.99 -1.31
CA GLY A 155 -21.02 -40.43 -1.40
C GLY A 155 -20.05 -41.32 -0.61
N ALA A 156 -19.19 -40.76 0.25
CA ALA A 156 -18.38 -41.51 1.21
C ALA A 156 -18.71 -41.09 2.65
N ARG A 157 -18.89 -42.07 3.55
CA ARG A 157 -19.06 -41.82 4.98
C ARG A 157 -17.76 -41.27 5.56
N ILE A 158 -17.77 -40.04 6.05
CA ILE A 158 -16.62 -39.38 6.68
C ILE A 158 -16.63 -39.51 8.20
N ALA A 159 -17.81 -39.68 8.80
CA ALA A 159 -17.97 -39.94 10.23
C ALA A 159 -19.22 -40.80 10.51
N THR A 160 -19.18 -41.48 11.65
CA THR A 160 -20.35 -41.99 12.35
C THR A 160 -20.33 -41.31 13.70
N ILE A 161 -21.42 -40.65 14.08
CA ILE A 161 -21.57 -39.92 15.34
C ILE A 161 -22.57 -40.70 16.19
N ASP A 162 -22.12 -41.22 17.32
CA ASP A 162 -22.95 -41.88 18.32
C ASP A 162 -23.21 -40.86 19.46
N PRO A 163 -24.31 -40.10 19.45
CA PRO A 163 -24.51 -39.01 20.40
C PRO A 163 -24.74 -39.56 21.81
N ALA A 164 -23.84 -39.26 22.74
CA ALA A 164 -23.88 -39.80 24.09
C ALA A 164 -24.87 -39.09 25.05
N SER A 165 -25.62 -38.08 24.59
CA SER A 165 -26.55 -37.32 25.43
C SER A 165 -27.63 -36.58 24.63
N THR A 166 -28.67 -36.12 25.30
CA THR A 166 -29.74 -35.28 24.73
C THR A 166 -29.34 -33.80 24.55
N THR A 167 -28.06 -33.46 24.68
CA THR A 167 -27.54 -32.11 24.46
C THR A 167 -26.77 -32.05 23.14
N PHE A 168 -27.13 -31.09 22.28
CA PHE A 168 -26.45 -30.84 21.01
C PHE A 168 -24.96 -30.58 21.22
N THR A 169 -24.14 -31.39 20.55
CA THR A 169 -22.67 -31.34 20.60
C THR A 169 -22.15 -31.03 19.20
N LYS A 170 -21.24 -30.06 19.09
CA LYS A 170 -20.67 -29.64 17.82
C LYS A 170 -19.59 -30.60 17.33
N HIS A 171 -19.82 -31.19 16.16
CA HIS A 171 -18.85 -32.01 15.43
C HIS A 171 -18.35 -31.25 14.20
N THR A 172 -17.04 -31.33 13.95
CA THR A 172 -16.36 -30.53 12.91
C THR A 172 -15.41 -31.40 12.11
N PHE A 173 -15.44 -31.27 10.79
CA PHE A 173 -14.70 -32.09 9.84
C PHE A 173 -14.05 -31.21 8.75
N GLU A 174 -12.79 -31.49 8.40
CA GLU A 174 -12.20 -30.93 7.18
C GLU A 174 -12.67 -31.76 5.98
N VAL A 175 -13.32 -31.11 5.02
CA VAL A 175 -13.83 -31.76 3.79
C VAL A 175 -13.33 -31.05 2.55
N GLN A 176 -12.98 -31.80 1.50
CA GLN A 176 -12.42 -31.25 0.28
C GLN A 176 -13.46 -31.23 -0.86
N GLY A 177 -13.56 -30.09 -1.56
CA GLY A 177 -14.48 -29.89 -2.67
C GLY A 177 -14.05 -30.57 -3.99
N SER A 178 -15.01 -31.05 -4.77
CA SER A 178 -14.79 -31.52 -6.15
C SER A 178 -14.53 -30.40 -7.14
N GLY A 179 -15.07 -29.21 -6.89
CA GLY A 179 -15.15 -28.15 -7.88
C GLY A 179 -16.46 -28.10 -8.67
N GLY A 180 -17.43 -28.96 -8.35
CA GLY A 180 -18.78 -28.95 -8.90
C GLY A 180 -19.83 -28.88 -7.80
N SER A 181 -20.87 -29.70 -7.91
CA SER A 181 -21.90 -29.84 -6.88
C SER A 181 -21.65 -31.12 -6.06
N ASP A 182 -21.28 -30.95 -4.80
CA ASP A 182 -20.98 -32.01 -3.86
C ASP A 182 -22.18 -32.32 -2.97
N ARG A 183 -22.43 -33.61 -2.74
CA ARG A 183 -23.50 -34.08 -1.87
C ARG A 183 -23.02 -34.10 -0.42
N LEU A 184 -23.56 -33.19 0.41
CA LEU A 184 -23.57 -33.38 1.86
C LEU A 184 -24.84 -34.17 2.21
N GLU A 185 -24.70 -35.23 2.98
CA GLU A 185 -25.78 -36.14 3.30
C GLU A 185 -25.64 -36.65 4.73
N PHE A 186 -26.76 -36.72 5.45
CA PHE A 186 -26.87 -37.37 6.75
C PHE A 186 -27.76 -38.60 6.60
N ARG A 187 -27.39 -39.70 7.24
CA ARG A 187 -28.17 -40.94 7.26
C ARG A 187 -28.06 -41.64 8.60
N GLU A 188 -28.97 -42.56 8.84
CA GLU A 188 -28.80 -43.58 9.87
C GLU A 188 -27.73 -44.61 9.51
N GLN A 189 -27.29 -45.36 10.52
CA GLN A 189 -26.53 -46.58 10.31
C GLN A 189 -27.42 -47.65 9.68
N ALA A 190 -26.92 -48.32 8.63
CA ALA A 190 -27.74 -49.29 7.89
C ALA A 190 -28.17 -50.50 8.75
N GLY A 191 -29.48 -50.70 8.90
CA GLY A 191 -30.08 -51.74 9.74
C GLY A 191 -30.49 -51.28 11.14
N ASP A 192 -30.46 -49.97 11.39
CA ASP A 192 -30.95 -49.31 12.60
C ASP A 192 -32.40 -48.77 12.43
N ASP A 193 -32.93 -48.82 11.19
CA ASP A 193 -34.19 -48.23 10.71
C ASP A 193 -35.47 -48.73 11.45
N ASP A 194 -35.68 -48.18 12.67
CA ASP A 194 -36.68 -48.57 13.70
C ASP A 194 -37.74 -47.48 14.02
N SER A 195 -37.80 -46.43 13.20
CA SER A 195 -38.55 -45.17 13.31
C SER A 195 -38.11 -44.23 14.44
N PHE A 196 -36.81 -44.22 14.79
CA PHE A 196 -36.20 -43.22 15.66
C PHE A 196 -34.72 -42.96 15.31
N GLY A 197 -34.39 -41.72 14.91
CA GLY A 197 -33.03 -41.33 14.53
C GLY A 197 -32.35 -40.37 15.52
N GLY A 198 -31.13 -39.93 15.16
CA GLY A 198 -30.39 -38.89 15.88
C GLY A 198 -30.79 -37.46 15.45
N MET A 199 -30.75 -36.49 16.37
CA MET A 199 -31.19 -35.12 16.08
C MET A 199 -30.06 -34.27 15.49
N ILE A 200 -30.38 -33.42 14.51
CA ILE A 200 -29.41 -32.61 13.76
C ILE A 200 -29.81 -31.12 13.72
N ASP A 201 -28.83 -30.22 13.91
CA ASP A 201 -28.95 -28.76 13.78
C ASP A 201 -27.65 -28.07 13.30
N ASN A 202 -27.73 -26.78 12.98
CA ASN A 202 -26.64 -25.82 12.80
C ASN A 202 -25.57 -26.21 11.77
N VAL A 203 -25.99 -26.90 10.71
CA VAL A 203 -25.11 -27.41 9.67
C VAL A 203 -24.46 -26.26 8.88
N ARG A 204 -23.13 -26.29 8.80
CA ARG A 204 -22.30 -25.25 8.18
C ARG A 204 -21.21 -25.84 7.31
N LEU A 205 -20.92 -25.17 6.20
CA LEU A 205 -19.77 -25.45 5.35
C LEU A 205 -19.13 -24.12 4.97
N GLU A 206 -18.03 -23.80 5.66
CA GLU A 206 -17.41 -22.47 5.66
C GLU A 206 -15.92 -22.58 5.28
N ILE A 207 -15.30 -21.49 4.82
CA ILE A 207 -13.84 -21.42 4.64
C ILE A 207 -13.22 -20.73 5.86
N PRO A 208 -12.17 -21.30 6.49
CA PRO A 208 -11.51 -20.67 7.62
C PRO A 208 -10.93 -19.29 7.28
N GLY A 209 -11.50 -18.24 7.87
CA GLY A 209 -11.01 -16.86 7.80
C GLY A 209 -10.62 -16.37 9.20
N ALA A 210 -9.33 -16.15 9.43
CA ALA A 210 -8.82 -15.59 10.67
C ALA A 210 -8.58 -14.08 10.54
N LEU A 211 -8.56 -13.37 11.68
CA LEU A 211 -7.99 -12.02 11.76
C LEU A 211 -6.51 -12.04 11.33
N PRO A 212 -5.93 -10.91 10.88
CA PRO A 212 -4.52 -10.86 10.48
C PRO A 212 -3.57 -11.37 11.57
N ASN A 213 -2.65 -12.25 11.18
CA ASN A 213 -1.70 -12.90 12.10
C ASN A 213 -0.63 -11.92 12.59
N GLY A 214 -0.88 -11.24 13.71
CA GLY A 214 0.07 -10.36 14.37
C GLY A 214 -0.57 -9.04 14.80
N ASN A 215 0.22 -7.97 14.77
CA ASN A 215 -0.30 -6.61 14.93
C ASN A 215 -0.95 -6.17 13.60
N PHE A 216 -2.09 -5.50 13.66
CA PHE A 216 -2.69 -4.84 12.49
C PHE A 216 -3.38 -3.53 12.88
N LYS A 217 -3.81 -2.76 11.88
CA LYS A 217 -4.54 -1.50 12.08
C LYS A 217 -5.94 -1.58 11.49
N ALA A 218 -6.94 -1.09 12.21
CA ALA A 218 -8.29 -0.93 11.68
C ALA A 218 -9.06 0.21 12.36
N VAL A 219 -9.96 0.82 11.61
CA VAL A 219 -11.07 1.62 12.11
C VAL A 219 -12.27 0.69 12.34
N LEU A 220 -12.97 0.82 13.47
CA LEU A 220 -14.21 0.09 13.71
C LEU A 220 -15.39 0.93 13.23
N ARG A 221 -16.19 0.43 12.27
CA ARG A 221 -17.44 1.04 11.81
C ARG A 221 -18.64 0.24 12.32
N ALA A 222 -19.52 0.87 13.09
CA ALA A 222 -20.69 0.19 13.67
C ALA A 222 -21.66 -0.27 12.56
N VAL A 223 -22.20 -1.49 12.69
CA VAL A 223 -23.03 -2.11 11.64
C VAL A 223 -24.36 -1.36 11.46
N HIS A 224 -24.99 -0.91 12.55
CA HIS A 224 -26.31 -0.25 12.50
C HIS A 224 -26.29 1.20 11.99
N SER A 225 -25.21 1.96 12.22
CA SER A 225 -25.13 3.39 11.89
C SER A 225 -24.21 3.72 10.73
N GLY A 226 -23.29 2.83 10.37
CA GLY A 226 -22.22 3.14 9.41
C GLY A 226 -21.22 4.19 9.91
N LEU A 227 -21.25 4.55 11.20
CA LEU A 227 -20.35 5.54 11.80
C LEU A 227 -19.15 4.87 12.47
N CYS A 228 -18.02 5.58 12.44
CA CYS A 228 -16.74 5.07 12.92
C CYS A 228 -16.46 5.43 14.38
N LEU A 229 -15.93 4.47 15.14
CA LEU A 229 -15.40 4.65 16.48
C LEU A 229 -14.32 5.73 16.46
N THR A 230 -14.46 6.75 17.32
CA THR A 230 -13.67 7.98 17.27
C THR A 230 -13.31 8.45 18.67
N ASN A 231 -12.04 8.75 18.88
CA ASN A 231 -11.53 9.42 20.07
C ASN A 231 -11.99 10.90 20.07
N GLN A 232 -12.77 11.30 21.08
CA GLN A 232 -13.35 12.64 21.13
C GLN A 232 -12.26 13.73 21.07
N ASN A 233 -12.45 14.70 20.18
CA ASN A 233 -11.59 15.87 19.95
C ASN A 233 -10.11 15.54 19.63
N SER A 234 -9.79 14.32 19.17
CA SER A 234 -8.41 13.87 18.92
C SER A 234 -7.48 14.01 20.13
N SER A 235 -8.06 13.96 21.34
CA SER A 235 -7.39 14.23 22.61
C SER A 235 -6.30 13.20 22.93
N THR A 236 -5.31 13.59 23.74
CA THR A 236 -4.29 12.68 24.31
C THR A 236 -4.44 12.50 25.82
N ALA A 237 -5.51 13.02 26.43
CA ALA A 237 -5.78 12.89 27.86
C ALA A 237 -6.18 11.45 28.25
N ASN A 238 -5.86 11.05 29.49
CA ASN A 238 -6.46 9.86 30.09
C ASN A 238 -7.96 10.12 30.38
N SER A 239 -8.77 9.05 30.36
CA SER A 239 -10.21 9.11 30.61
C SER A 239 -10.99 9.99 29.62
N ASN A 240 -10.43 10.22 28.43
CA ASN A 240 -11.12 10.89 27.33
C ASN A 240 -12.08 9.89 26.64
N PRO A 241 -13.35 10.25 26.37
CA PRO A 241 -14.35 9.31 25.89
C PRO A 241 -14.21 8.96 24.41
N MET A 242 -14.61 7.73 24.09
CA MET A 242 -14.90 7.31 22.73
C MET A 242 -16.37 7.61 22.35
N GLN A 243 -16.56 8.06 21.12
CA GLN A 243 -17.85 8.35 20.48
C GLN A 243 -17.86 7.82 19.05
N GLN A 244 -19.01 7.63 18.42
CA GLN A 244 -19.07 7.45 16.96
C GLN A 244 -19.08 8.81 16.24
N ASN A 245 -18.50 8.90 15.05
CA ASN A 245 -18.58 10.03 14.12
C ASN A 245 -18.57 9.55 12.67
N GLN A 246 -18.80 10.45 11.71
CA GLN A 246 -18.53 10.21 10.30
C GLN A 246 -17.12 9.61 10.09
N CYS A 247 -17.01 8.61 9.21
CA CYS A 247 -15.75 7.97 8.89
C CYS A 247 -14.86 8.91 8.05
N THR A 248 -13.62 9.13 8.49
CA THR A 248 -12.70 10.13 7.91
C THR A 248 -11.28 9.61 7.65
N GLY A 249 -10.95 8.38 8.09
CA GLY A 249 -9.59 7.84 7.98
C GLY A 249 -8.54 8.63 8.77
N THR A 250 -8.96 9.31 9.85
CA THR A 250 -8.04 10.10 10.69
C THR A 250 -7.43 9.25 11.81
N PRO A 251 -6.23 9.58 12.34
CA PRO A 251 -5.63 8.85 13.47
C PRO A 251 -6.47 8.85 14.77
N ALA A 252 -7.52 9.67 14.86
CA ALA A 252 -8.49 9.62 15.95
C ALA A 252 -9.50 8.46 15.82
N GLN A 253 -9.52 7.77 14.68
CA GLN A 253 -10.40 6.64 14.35
C GLN A 253 -9.61 5.34 14.15
N GLU A 254 -8.33 5.43 13.77
CA GLU A 254 -7.38 4.32 13.71
C GLU A 254 -7.17 3.69 15.11
N LEU A 255 -7.39 2.36 15.21
CA LEU A 255 -6.90 1.54 16.31
C LEU A 255 -5.82 0.56 15.84
N ASN A 256 -4.75 0.46 16.61
CA ASN A 256 -3.73 -0.58 16.48
C ASN A 256 -4.14 -1.78 17.35
N PHE A 257 -4.28 -2.95 16.72
CA PHE A 257 -4.66 -4.21 17.34
C PHE A 257 -3.40 -4.96 17.75
N ASN A 258 -3.09 -4.97 19.05
CA ASN A 258 -1.89 -5.61 19.59
C ASN A 258 -2.29 -6.93 20.31
N PRO A 259 -2.05 -8.12 19.74
CA PRO A 259 -2.52 -9.40 20.27
C PRO A 259 -1.94 -9.70 21.65
N VAL A 260 -2.75 -10.30 22.52
CA VAL A 260 -2.37 -10.67 23.88
C VAL A 260 -1.71 -12.04 23.87
N ALA A 261 -0.42 -12.09 24.20
CA ALA A 261 0.35 -13.34 24.24
C ALA A 261 -0.33 -14.41 25.12
N GLY A 262 -0.62 -15.57 24.53
CA GLY A 262 -1.29 -16.68 25.21
C GLY A 262 -2.83 -16.64 25.19
N LYS A 263 -3.46 -15.63 24.58
CA LYS A 263 -4.92 -15.56 24.38
C LYS A 263 -5.27 -15.48 22.89
N PRO A 264 -5.83 -16.54 22.28
CA PRO A 264 -6.36 -16.48 20.92
C PRO A 264 -7.44 -15.41 20.78
N ASP A 265 -7.37 -14.65 19.69
CA ASP A 265 -8.33 -13.62 19.27
C ASP A 265 -8.53 -12.44 20.25
N THR A 266 -7.69 -12.32 21.27
CA THR A 266 -7.72 -11.21 22.25
C THR A 266 -6.64 -10.18 21.94
N TYR A 267 -7.02 -8.90 21.87
CA TYR A 267 -6.15 -7.79 21.53
C TYR A 267 -6.24 -6.65 22.54
N ASN A 268 -5.14 -5.94 22.77
CA ASN A 268 -5.17 -4.59 23.31
C ASN A 268 -5.45 -3.64 22.15
N LEU A 269 -6.52 -2.84 22.25
CA LEU A 269 -6.94 -1.92 21.19
C LEU A 269 -6.39 -0.52 21.49
N VAL A 270 -5.42 -0.06 20.71
CA VAL A 270 -4.66 1.18 21.00
C VAL A 270 -5.01 2.30 20.02
N VAL A 271 -5.51 3.42 20.52
CA VAL A 271 -5.91 4.60 19.75
C VAL A 271 -4.69 5.28 19.10
N GLY A 272 -4.67 5.37 17.77
CA GLY A 272 -3.49 5.81 17.00
C GLY A 272 -3.02 7.25 17.31
N VAL A 273 -3.94 8.20 17.51
CA VAL A 273 -3.57 9.61 17.81
C VAL A 273 -2.95 9.82 19.19
N SER A 274 -3.08 8.85 20.12
CA SER A 274 -2.63 9.01 21.51
C SER A 274 -1.75 7.89 22.06
N ASN A 275 -1.61 6.76 21.34
CA ASN A 275 -0.93 5.55 21.79
C ASN A 275 -1.44 5.04 23.14
N LYS A 276 -2.76 5.13 23.35
CA LYS A 276 -3.46 4.74 24.58
C LYS A 276 -4.50 3.66 24.32
N CYS A 277 -4.62 2.74 25.26
CA CYS A 277 -5.52 1.60 25.16
C CYS A 277 -6.97 2.05 25.39
N LEU A 278 -7.93 1.45 24.69
CA LEU A 278 -9.33 1.50 25.09
C LEU A 278 -9.47 0.89 26.49
N ASP A 279 -10.24 1.53 27.36
CA ASP A 279 -10.35 1.21 28.79
C ASP A 279 -11.78 1.39 29.29
N VAL A 280 -12.28 0.41 30.04
CA VAL A 280 -13.64 0.40 30.60
C VAL A 280 -13.70 1.10 31.97
N ASP A 281 -13.60 2.43 31.92
CA ASP A 281 -13.60 3.40 33.03
C ASP A 281 -12.84 2.97 34.31
N GLY A 282 -11.56 2.61 34.16
CA GLY A 282 -10.64 2.34 35.27
C GLY A 282 -10.35 3.56 36.15
N LYS A 283 -11.24 3.87 37.09
CA LYS A 283 -10.96 4.87 38.15
C LYS A 283 -10.05 4.29 39.24
N LEU A 284 -9.13 5.12 39.70
CA LEU A 284 -8.26 4.78 40.83
C LEU A 284 -9.06 4.77 42.13
N VAL A 285 -9.14 3.62 42.79
CA VAL A 285 -9.74 3.45 44.12
C VAL A 285 -8.64 3.15 45.12
N THR A 286 -8.51 4.05 46.11
CA THR A 286 -7.55 3.93 47.21
C THR A 286 -8.24 3.29 48.41
N THR A 287 -7.85 2.06 48.73
CA THR A 287 -8.33 1.33 49.92
C THR A 287 -7.33 1.50 51.05
N THR A 288 -7.76 2.10 52.16
CA THR A 288 -6.94 2.30 53.36
C THR A 288 -7.34 1.29 54.43
N THR A 289 -6.47 0.31 54.70
CA THR A 289 -6.62 -0.64 55.80
C THR A 289 -5.79 -0.21 57.00
N THR A 290 -6.44 0.04 58.14
CA THR A 290 -5.76 0.33 59.42
C THR A 290 -5.74 -0.93 60.25
N THR A 291 -4.59 -1.61 60.30
CA THR A 291 -4.33 -2.70 61.24
C THR A 291 -3.77 -2.15 62.53
N TRP A 292 -4.10 -2.76 63.67
CA TRP A 292 -3.55 -2.37 64.97
C TRP A 292 -2.59 -3.43 65.47
N GLY A 293 -1.43 -3.01 65.99
CA GLY A 293 -0.42 -3.90 66.55
C GLY A 293 0.29 -3.27 67.74
N TRP A 294 0.95 -4.11 68.54
CA TRP A 294 1.82 -3.66 69.62
C TRP A 294 3.14 -3.13 69.04
N GLY A 295 3.49 -1.89 69.37
CA GLY A 295 4.67 -1.21 68.79
C GLY A 295 5.36 -0.27 69.77
N GLY A 296 6.66 -0.06 69.57
CA GLY A 296 7.54 0.71 70.45
C GLY A 296 8.40 -0.17 71.37
N LEU A 297 9.48 0.40 71.91
CA LEU A 297 10.63 -0.33 72.48
C LEU A 297 10.34 -1.24 73.69
N LEU A 298 9.14 -1.17 74.27
CA LEU A 298 8.69 -1.97 75.42
C LEU A 298 7.31 -2.62 75.20
N GLY A 299 6.69 -2.50 74.01
CA GLY A 299 5.43 -3.18 73.67
C GLY A 299 4.20 -2.80 74.51
N LEU A 300 4.16 -1.61 75.12
CA LEU A 300 3.12 -1.20 76.08
C LEU A 300 1.92 -0.43 75.50
N PHE A 301 1.91 -0.11 74.21
CA PHE A 301 0.82 0.65 73.58
C PHE A 301 0.40 0.08 72.22
N TRP A 302 -0.88 0.28 71.89
CA TRP A 302 -1.45 -0.04 70.58
C TRP A 302 -1.11 1.05 69.57
N VAL A 303 -0.49 0.66 68.46
CA VAL A 303 -0.08 1.55 67.37
C VAL A 303 -0.86 1.18 66.10
N PRO A 304 -1.54 2.14 65.45
CA PRO A 304 -2.18 1.89 64.17
C PRO A 304 -1.14 1.89 63.05
N THR A 305 -1.11 0.82 62.26
CA THR A 305 -0.40 0.74 60.98
C THR A 305 -1.40 0.93 59.85
N THR A 306 -1.35 2.08 59.20
CA THR A 306 -2.11 2.36 57.99
C THR A 306 -1.40 1.81 56.78
N THR A 307 -2.10 0.99 56.00
CA THR A 307 -1.66 0.52 54.67
C THR A 307 -2.63 1.04 53.62
N THR A 308 -2.14 1.88 52.73
CA THR A 308 -2.88 2.34 51.54
C THR A 308 -2.54 1.46 50.35
N THR A 309 -3.57 0.88 49.74
CA THR A 309 -3.44 0.12 48.50
C THR A 309 -4.29 0.79 47.42
N SER A 310 -3.69 1.11 46.29
CA SER A 310 -4.38 1.68 45.13
C SER A 310 -4.66 0.58 44.10
N SER A 311 -5.93 0.46 43.72
CA SER A 311 -6.40 -0.50 42.71
C SER A 311 -7.28 0.22 41.69
N TYR A 312 -7.27 -0.23 40.44
CA TYR A 312 -8.18 0.30 39.43
C TYR A 312 -9.52 -0.43 39.54
N ALA A 313 -10.58 0.29 39.87
CA ALA A 313 -11.93 -0.24 39.95
C ALA A 313 -12.57 -0.18 38.56
N ASN A 314 -12.24 -1.17 37.72
CA ASN A 314 -12.77 -1.32 36.38
C ASN A 314 -14.27 -1.65 36.46
N SER A 315 -15.11 -0.92 35.73
CA SER A 315 -16.56 -1.13 35.82
C SER A 315 -16.98 -2.40 35.08
N THR A 316 -17.80 -3.24 35.71
CA THR A 316 -18.50 -4.37 35.08
C THR A 316 -19.98 -4.08 34.78
N ALA A 317 -20.45 -2.87 35.08
CA ALA A 317 -21.83 -2.44 34.89
C ALA A 317 -22.13 -2.04 33.44
N ASP A 318 -23.35 -2.34 32.99
CA ASP A 318 -23.90 -1.84 31.74
C ASP A 318 -23.91 -0.30 31.71
N GLY A 319 -23.61 0.26 30.55
CA GLY A 319 -23.55 1.70 30.36
C GLY A 319 -22.25 2.38 30.77
N ALA A 320 -21.27 1.65 31.33
CA ALA A 320 -19.95 2.18 31.63
C ALA A 320 -19.21 2.65 30.36
N GLN A 321 -18.64 3.84 30.41
CA GLN A 321 -18.03 4.50 29.25
C GLN A 321 -16.79 3.76 28.74
N ILE A 322 -16.66 3.60 27.41
CA ILE A 322 -15.36 3.27 26.81
C ILE A 322 -14.56 4.56 26.69
N ASN A 323 -13.42 4.61 27.36
CA ASN A 323 -12.46 5.71 27.36
C ASN A 323 -11.15 5.28 26.69
N GLN A 324 -10.22 6.22 26.50
CA GLN A 324 -8.80 5.89 26.36
C GLN A 324 -8.05 6.07 27.69
N TYR A 325 -7.11 5.18 28.00
CA TYR A 325 -6.22 5.28 29.16
C TYR A 325 -4.81 4.79 28.83
N GLN A 326 -3.83 5.16 29.66
CA GLN A 326 -2.46 4.66 29.54
C GLN A 326 -2.46 3.12 29.54
N CYS A 327 -1.88 2.51 28.50
CA CYS A 327 -1.78 1.05 28.41
C CYS A 327 -1.02 0.51 29.63
N ASN A 328 -1.69 -0.35 30.39
CA ASN A 328 -1.20 -0.95 31.64
C ASN A 328 -1.36 -2.49 31.68
N GLY A 329 -2.02 -3.08 30.66
CA GLY A 329 -2.19 -4.52 30.52
C GLY A 329 -3.32 -5.13 31.34
N SER A 330 -4.20 -4.32 31.95
CA SER A 330 -5.38 -4.81 32.67
C SER A 330 -6.33 -5.59 31.75
N LEU A 331 -7.17 -6.44 32.35
CA LEU A 331 -8.27 -7.11 31.63
C LEU A 331 -9.34 -6.13 31.12
N SER A 332 -9.37 -4.88 31.59
CA SER A 332 -10.27 -3.82 31.07
C SER A 332 -9.74 -3.12 29.81
N GLN A 333 -8.53 -3.46 29.37
CA GLN A 333 -7.89 -2.98 28.14
C GLN A 333 -7.72 -4.07 27.08
N GLN A 334 -8.08 -5.31 27.42
CA GLN A 334 -8.01 -6.48 26.57
C GLN A 334 -9.42 -6.83 26.07
N PHE A 335 -9.57 -6.92 24.75
CA PHE A 335 -10.84 -7.22 24.09
C PHE A 335 -10.69 -8.50 23.27
N LYS A 336 -11.50 -9.52 23.57
CA LYS A 336 -11.65 -10.68 22.69
C LYS A 336 -12.54 -10.31 21.52
N VAL A 337 -12.01 -10.47 20.31
CA VAL A 337 -12.73 -10.27 19.07
C VAL A 337 -13.41 -11.58 18.69
N VAL A 338 -14.70 -11.50 18.34
CA VAL A 338 -15.53 -12.65 17.97
C VAL A 338 -16.22 -12.31 16.66
N ASP A 339 -16.03 -13.12 15.63
CA ASP A 339 -16.80 -13.00 14.38
C ASP A 339 -18.28 -13.29 14.67
N THR A 340 -19.16 -12.42 14.16
CA THR A 340 -20.62 -12.53 14.29
C THR A 340 -21.31 -12.80 12.95
N GLY A 341 -20.51 -13.08 11.91
CA GLY A 341 -20.95 -13.30 10.53
C GLY A 341 -20.95 -12.02 9.69
N ASN A 342 -21.11 -12.19 8.38
CA ASN A 342 -21.18 -11.12 7.38
C ASN A 342 -20.00 -10.13 7.41
N GLY A 343 -18.83 -10.56 7.90
CA GLY A 343 -17.63 -9.71 8.04
C GLY A 343 -17.71 -8.69 9.18
N SER A 344 -18.55 -8.95 10.19
CA SER A 344 -18.77 -8.06 11.33
C SER A 344 -18.47 -8.74 12.66
N TYR A 345 -17.84 -8.01 13.59
CA TYR A 345 -17.24 -8.56 14.80
C TYR A 345 -17.81 -7.91 16.06
N ALA A 346 -17.89 -8.67 17.15
CA ALA A 346 -18.19 -8.21 18.49
C ALA A 346 -16.93 -8.22 19.38
N PHE A 347 -16.85 -7.26 20.31
CA PHE A 347 -15.62 -6.92 21.05
C PHE A 347 -15.82 -7.05 22.55
N PHE A 348 -15.54 -8.23 23.09
CA PHE A 348 -15.81 -8.60 24.48
C PHE A 348 -14.66 -8.16 25.41
N ALA A 349 -14.92 -7.25 26.34
CA ALA A 349 -13.95 -6.83 27.36
C ALA A 349 -13.68 -7.98 28.35
N GLU A 350 -12.41 -8.37 28.49
CA GLU A 350 -11.98 -9.57 29.20
C GLU A 350 -12.25 -9.56 30.71
N HIS A 351 -12.46 -8.39 31.32
CA HIS A 351 -12.81 -8.27 32.75
C HIS A 351 -14.31 -8.37 33.05
N SER A 352 -15.18 -8.19 32.06
CA SER A 352 -16.63 -8.04 32.28
C SER A 352 -17.50 -8.97 31.42
N GLY A 353 -16.96 -9.53 30.34
CA GLY A 353 -17.73 -10.31 29.36
C GLY A 353 -18.76 -9.48 28.57
N LYS A 354 -18.68 -8.14 28.65
CA LYS A 354 -19.57 -7.20 27.94
C LYS A 354 -18.91 -6.68 26.67
N VAL A 355 -19.72 -6.25 25.71
CA VAL A 355 -19.27 -5.80 24.38
C VAL A 355 -19.22 -4.29 24.25
N ILE A 356 -18.37 -3.80 23.34
CA ILE A 356 -18.38 -2.41 22.87
C ILE A 356 -19.71 -2.16 22.11
N ASP A 357 -20.55 -1.27 22.66
CA ASP A 357 -21.92 -1.00 22.23
C ASP A 357 -22.11 0.51 21.93
N VAL A 358 -22.85 0.82 20.86
CA VAL A 358 -23.31 2.18 20.56
C VAL A 358 -24.61 2.49 21.31
N SER A 359 -24.49 3.33 22.32
CA SER A 359 -25.53 3.63 23.30
C SER A 359 -26.86 4.03 22.67
N GLY A 360 -27.91 3.27 22.96
CA GLY A 360 -29.28 3.54 22.52
C GLY A 360 -29.51 3.41 21.02
N LEU A 361 -28.67 2.63 20.32
CA LEU A 361 -28.68 2.46 18.86
C LEU A 361 -28.62 3.79 18.07
N SER A 362 -27.98 4.82 18.65
CA SER A 362 -27.88 6.14 18.01
C SER A 362 -27.26 6.03 16.61
N THR A 363 -27.82 6.75 15.64
CA THR A 363 -27.27 6.90 14.28
C THR A 363 -26.61 8.26 14.05
N GLN A 364 -26.38 9.03 15.12
CA GLN A 364 -25.84 10.40 15.05
C GLN A 364 -24.36 10.46 15.48
N SER A 365 -23.60 11.34 14.83
CA SER A 365 -22.26 11.76 15.25
C SER A 365 -22.28 12.28 16.70
N GLY A 366 -21.25 11.97 17.48
CA GLY A 366 -21.23 12.22 18.92
C GLY A 366 -21.94 11.15 19.76
N GLY A 367 -22.51 10.11 19.14
CA GLY A 367 -23.13 8.99 19.86
C GLY A 367 -22.15 8.30 20.81
N LYS A 368 -22.56 8.17 22.08
CA LYS A 368 -21.75 7.62 23.18
C LYS A 368 -21.41 6.14 22.95
N ILE A 369 -20.15 5.76 23.15
CA ILE A 369 -19.71 4.36 23.18
C ILE A 369 -19.53 3.89 24.62
N HIS A 370 -20.15 2.76 24.96
CA HIS A 370 -20.09 2.16 26.30
C HIS A 370 -19.93 0.64 26.21
N GLN A 371 -19.77 -0.03 27.36
CA GLN A 371 -19.99 -1.49 27.41
C GLN A 371 -21.48 -1.79 27.65
N TRP A 372 -21.97 -2.87 27.05
CA TRP A 372 -23.29 -3.44 27.36
C TRP A 372 -23.26 -4.97 27.27
N GLY A 373 -24.20 -5.65 27.93
CA GLY A 373 -24.41 -7.10 27.79
C GLY A 373 -24.69 -7.47 26.32
N TYR A 374 -24.04 -8.52 25.82
CA TYR A 374 -24.23 -8.95 24.44
C TYR A 374 -25.60 -9.59 24.23
N TRP A 375 -26.36 -9.09 23.25
CA TRP A 375 -27.64 -9.64 22.82
C TRP A 375 -27.73 -9.82 21.29
N GLY A 376 -26.63 -9.61 20.56
CA GLY A 376 -26.56 -9.81 19.11
C GLY A 376 -27.11 -8.65 18.26
N GLY A 377 -27.35 -7.49 18.85
CA GLY A 377 -27.78 -6.28 18.14
C GLY A 377 -26.71 -5.69 17.23
N ASP A 378 -27.10 -5.06 16.13
CA ASP A 378 -26.17 -4.48 15.15
C ASP A 378 -25.42 -3.23 15.67
N ASN A 379 -25.89 -2.64 16.78
CA ASN A 379 -25.16 -1.60 17.53
C ASN A 379 -24.02 -2.16 18.41
N GLN A 380 -23.88 -3.50 18.46
CA GLN A 380 -22.83 -4.23 19.18
C GLN A 380 -21.83 -4.91 18.22
N LYS A 381 -22.08 -4.80 16.90
CA LYS A 381 -21.27 -5.38 15.83
C LYS A 381 -20.55 -4.26 15.08
N TRP A 382 -19.33 -4.56 14.65
CA TRP A 382 -18.47 -3.60 13.98
C TRP A 382 -17.80 -4.24 12.77
N TYR A 383 -17.80 -3.56 11.63
CA TYR A 383 -16.91 -3.85 10.52
C TYR A 383 -15.50 -3.39 10.88
N LEU A 384 -14.49 -4.20 10.54
CA LEU A 384 -13.10 -3.79 10.53
C LEU A 384 -12.77 -3.16 9.17
N GLU A 385 -12.52 -1.86 9.15
CA GLU A 385 -11.94 -1.17 8.00
C GLU A 385 -10.43 -1.04 8.22
N PHE A 386 -9.63 -1.74 7.44
CA PHE A 386 -8.17 -1.55 7.43
C PHE A 386 -7.82 -0.17 6.82
N ASP A 387 -6.52 0.18 6.75
CA ASP A 387 -6.03 1.45 6.14
C ASP A 387 -6.13 1.43 4.59
N SER A 388 -7.34 1.06 4.12
CA SER A 388 -7.72 0.82 2.74
C SER A 388 -7.60 2.09 1.91
N PRO A 389 -7.15 2.01 0.65
CA PRO A 389 -7.11 3.18 -0.22
C PRO A 389 -8.51 3.78 -0.43
N THR A 390 -8.57 5.10 -0.56
CA THR A 390 -9.79 5.91 -0.68
C THR A 390 -9.88 6.60 -2.05
N SER A 391 -10.99 7.26 -2.37
CA SER A 391 -11.06 8.03 -3.62
C SER A 391 -10.20 9.30 -3.54
N LEU A 392 -9.56 9.65 -4.66
CA LEU A 392 -8.84 10.92 -4.84
C LEU A 392 -9.77 12.09 -5.19
N LYS A 393 -11.03 11.82 -5.49
CA LYS A 393 -11.98 12.79 -6.00
C LYS A 393 -12.24 13.90 -4.99
N GLY A 394 -12.01 15.14 -5.41
CA GLY A 394 -12.10 16.32 -4.54
C GLY A 394 -10.92 16.53 -3.56
N VAL A 395 -9.91 15.66 -3.54
CA VAL A 395 -8.74 15.79 -2.65
C VAL A 395 -7.81 16.89 -3.17
N SER A 396 -7.81 18.05 -2.50
CA SER A 396 -7.01 19.20 -2.92
C SER A 396 -5.49 18.93 -2.88
N SER A 397 -4.77 19.36 -3.91
CA SER A 397 -3.30 19.36 -3.95
C SER A 397 -2.68 20.19 -2.81
N PRO A 398 -1.44 19.88 -2.37
CA PRO A 398 -0.74 20.64 -1.32
C PRO A 398 -0.65 22.14 -1.63
N LYS A 399 -0.92 22.99 -0.63
CA LYS A 399 -0.84 24.46 -0.77
C LYS A 399 0.62 24.92 -0.70
N VAL A 400 0.97 25.91 -1.53
CA VAL A 400 2.29 26.57 -1.55
C VAL A 400 2.14 28.03 -1.09
N PRO A 401 2.49 28.36 0.18
CA PRO A 401 2.42 29.73 0.69
C PRO A 401 3.31 30.69 -0.09
N GLY A 402 2.77 31.87 -0.44
CA GLY A 402 3.47 32.91 -1.19
C GLY A 402 3.52 32.72 -2.73
N LEU A 403 3.12 31.56 -3.27
CA LEU A 403 3.14 31.33 -4.72
C LEU A 403 2.02 32.07 -5.45
N LEU A 404 0.76 31.76 -5.09
CA LEU A 404 -0.47 32.30 -5.72
C LEU A 404 -1.20 33.36 -4.88
N THR A 405 -0.75 33.58 -3.64
CA THR A 405 -1.33 34.54 -2.70
C THR A 405 -0.25 35.43 -2.12
N SER A 406 -0.59 36.67 -1.79
CA SER A 406 0.24 37.50 -0.90
C SER A 406 0.38 36.82 0.46
N ASP A 407 1.57 36.90 1.03
CA ASP A 407 1.91 36.35 2.34
C ASP A 407 2.86 37.33 3.03
N SER A 408 2.31 38.14 3.93
CA SER A 408 3.04 39.18 4.67
C SER A 408 3.93 38.64 5.79
N SER A 409 3.91 37.32 6.05
CA SER A 409 4.90 36.68 6.94
C SER A 409 6.26 36.49 6.26
N ARG A 410 6.31 36.63 4.92
CA ARG A 410 7.50 36.42 4.09
C ARG A 410 8.25 37.72 3.87
N ASN A 411 9.44 37.80 4.46
CA ASN A 411 10.41 38.88 4.23
C ASN A 411 11.61 38.43 3.37
N ASP A 412 11.69 37.15 3.03
CA ASP A 412 12.71 36.55 2.17
C ASP A 412 12.44 36.84 0.68
N ILE A 413 11.17 36.80 0.26
CA ILE A 413 10.72 36.91 -1.13
C ILE A 413 9.56 37.90 -1.29
N ILE A 414 9.29 38.35 -2.53
CA ILE A 414 8.11 39.16 -2.86
C ILE A 414 6.95 38.23 -3.26
N THR A 415 5.78 38.43 -2.65
CA THR A 415 4.59 37.57 -2.82
C THR A 415 3.36 38.37 -3.31
N PRO A 416 2.44 37.78 -4.11
CA PRO A 416 2.57 36.47 -4.76
C PRO A 416 3.69 36.46 -5.81
N VAL A 417 4.32 35.31 -6.00
CA VAL A 417 5.36 35.11 -7.03
C VAL A 417 4.72 34.98 -8.43
N VAL A 418 3.62 34.24 -8.52
CA VAL A 418 2.76 34.08 -9.71
C VAL A 418 1.52 34.95 -9.53
N VAL A 419 1.36 35.96 -10.41
CA VAL A 419 0.23 36.89 -10.39
C VAL A 419 -0.95 36.41 -11.23
N ASN A 420 -0.73 35.49 -12.18
CA ASN A 420 -1.78 34.87 -12.99
C ASN A 420 -1.56 33.37 -13.14
N LYS A 421 -2.36 32.57 -12.43
CA LYS A 421 -2.29 31.09 -12.48
C LYS A 421 -2.56 30.53 -13.88
N SER A 422 -3.46 31.13 -14.65
CA SER A 422 -3.87 30.61 -15.97
C SER A 422 -2.74 30.73 -16.99
N GLU A 423 -2.10 31.91 -17.05
CA GLU A 423 -0.94 32.11 -17.93
C GLU A 423 0.28 31.32 -17.44
N ALA A 424 0.43 31.10 -16.13
CA ALA A 424 1.47 30.21 -15.59
C ALA A 424 1.26 28.73 -15.98
N ILE A 425 0.03 28.22 -15.96
CA ILE A 425 -0.31 26.87 -16.46
C ILE A 425 -0.05 26.76 -17.96
N LYS A 426 -0.46 27.76 -18.74
CA LYS A 426 -0.25 27.80 -20.19
C LYS A 426 1.23 27.82 -20.57
N LEU A 427 2.01 28.65 -19.86
CA LEU A 427 3.47 28.67 -19.93
C LEU A 427 4.07 27.31 -19.52
N GLY A 428 3.56 26.69 -18.46
CA GLY A 428 4.03 25.39 -17.98
C GLY A 428 3.83 24.26 -18.99
N LYS A 429 2.60 24.11 -19.51
CA LYS A 429 2.29 23.12 -20.56
C LYS A 429 3.12 23.39 -21.82
N ALA A 430 3.29 24.65 -22.22
CA ALA A 430 4.16 24.96 -23.36
C ALA A 430 5.63 24.60 -23.10
N LEU A 431 6.20 24.93 -21.94
CA LEU A 431 7.60 24.63 -21.61
C LEU A 431 7.88 23.14 -21.39
N PHE A 432 6.92 22.37 -20.87
CA PHE A 432 7.06 20.93 -20.68
C PHE A 432 7.17 20.18 -22.03
N TRP A 433 6.42 20.64 -23.04
CA TRP A 433 6.35 20.01 -24.37
C TRP A 433 7.31 20.59 -25.42
N ASP A 434 7.84 21.82 -25.27
CA ASP A 434 8.62 22.47 -26.34
C ASP A 434 10.04 21.88 -26.51
N GLN A 435 10.28 21.31 -27.69
CA GLN A 435 11.53 20.65 -28.07
C GLN A 435 12.72 21.62 -28.26
N ALA A 436 12.49 22.94 -28.21
CA ALA A 436 13.55 23.94 -28.17
C ALA A 436 14.19 24.09 -26.78
N ILE A 437 13.63 23.52 -25.71
CA ILE A 437 14.19 23.62 -24.35
C ILE A 437 15.51 22.83 -24.24
N GLY A 438 15.52 21.55 -24.61
CA GLY A 438 16.72 20.74 -24.72
C GLY A 438 17.58 21.07 -25.95
N SER A 439 18.75 20.45 -26.05
CA SER A 439 19.71 20.71 -27.14
C SER A 439 19.44 19.86 -28.38
N ASP A 440 19.30 18.53 -28.23
CA ASP A 440 19.13 17.59 -29.35
C ASP A 440 17.65 17.31 -29.68
N GLY A 441 16.80 18.34 -29.60
CA GLY A 441 15.35 18.26 -29.81
C GLY A 441 14.55 17.68 -28.63
N MET A 442 15.15 17.61 -27.44
CA MET A 442 14.54 17.01 -26.25
C MET A 442 13.66 17.99 -25.46
N SER A 443 12.57 17.49 -24.88
CA SER A 443 11.67 18.18 -23.95
C SER A 443 11.34 17.26 -22.77
N CYS A 444 10.73 17.77 -21.69
CA CYS A 444 10.27 16.90 -20.60
C CYS A 444 9.23 15.88 -21.11
N ALA A 445 8.33 16.30 -22.01
CA ALA A 445 7.38 15.41 -22.66
C ALA A 445 8.03 14.28 -23.46
N SER A 446 9.27 14.42 -23.93
CA SER A 446 9.95 13.38 -24.71
C SER A 446 10.22 12.08 -23.91
N CYS A 447 10.22 12.17 -22.57
CA CYS A 447 10.31 11.02 -21.66
C CYS A 447 8.98 10.76 -20.91
N HIS A 448 7.92 11.52 -21.19
CA HIS A 448 6.68 11.56 -20.40
C HIS A 448 5.39 11.65 -21.24
N PHE A 449 5.46 11.40 -22.55
CA PHE A 449 4.34 11.65 -23.48
C PHE A 449 3.18 10.65 -23.31
N HIS A 450 3.43 9.43 -22.85
CA HIS A 450 2.46 8.35 -22.82
C HIS A 450 2.00 8.09 -21.37
N ALA A 451 0.79 8.50 -20.99
CA ALA A 451 0.31 8.40 -19.60
C ALA A 451 1.31 8.95 -18.53
N GLY A 452 2.14 9.91 -18.92
CA GLY A 452 3.20 10.49 -18.09
C GLY A 452 4.53 9.71 -18.07
N VAL A 453 4.70 8.62 -18.82
CA VAL A 453 5.95 7.83 -18.94
C VAL A 453 6.51 7.82 -20.37
N ASP A 454 7.69 7.22 -20.53
CA ASP A 454 8.20 6.80 -21.84
C ASP A 454 7.69 5.39 -22.17
N PHE A 455 7.52 5.18 -23.47
CA PHE A 455 6.87 4.04 -24.09
C PHE A 455 7.67 3.52 -25.31
N ARG A 456 8.87 4.08 -25.55
CA ARG A 456 9.78 3.60 -26.58
C ARG A 456 10.38 2.24 -26.19
N ILE A 457 10.86 1.49 -27.19
CA ILE A 457 11.41 0.12 -27.00
C ILE A 457 12.81 -0.09 -27.59
N LYS A 458 13.42 0.94 -28.17
CA LYS A 458 14.68 0.86 -28.91
C LYS A 458 15.65 1.95 -28.48
N ASN A 459 16.93 1.61 -28.26
CA ASN A 459 17.92 2.48 -27.58
C ASN A 459 17.45 2.86 -26.15
N MET A 460 16.80 1.92 -25.46
CA MET A 460 16.20 2.13 -24.12
C MET A 460 16.92 1.39 -22.99
N VAL A 461 18.09 0.81 -23.24
CA VAL A 461 18.87 0.07 -22.23
C VAL A 461 20.03 0.94 -21.76
N ASN A 462 20.20 1.05 -20.44
CA ASN A 462 21.33 1.69 -19.79
C ASN A 462 22.25 0.63 -19.15
N PRO A 463 23.57 0.62 -19.49
CA PRO A 463 24.53 -0.35 -18.99
C PRO A 463 25.05 0.05 -17.60
N GLY A 464 24.22 -0.11 -16.57
CA GLY A 464 24.65 -0.02 -15.17
C GLY A 464 25.28 1.32 -14.74
N PHE A 465 24.83 2.48 -15.23
CA PHE A 465 25.45 3.79 -14.91
C PHE A 465 25.42 4.17 -13.41
N THR A 466 24.63 3.50 -12.57
CA THR A 466 24.66 3.64 -11.10
C THR A 466 25.70 2.74 -10.40
N HIS A 467 26.39 1.91 -11.17
CA HIS A 467 27.43 0.96 -10.78
C HIS A 467 28.75 1.26 -11.53
N SER A 468 29.74 0.37 -11.46
CA SER A 468 31.10 0.58 -12.03
C SER A 468 31.36 -0.14 -13.36
N ASN A 469 30.44 -0.98 -13.82
CA ASN A 469 30.61 -1.81 -15.01
C ASN A 469 29.76 -1.24 -16.15
N PHE A 470 30.35 -0.41 -17.00
CA PHE A 470 29.68 0.16 -18.17
C PHE A 470 29.60 -0.86 -19.33
N THR A 471 28.99 -2.03 -19.05
CA THR A 471 28.88 -3.18 -19.94
C THR A 471 27.40 -3.43 -20.27
N PHE A 472 27.12 -4.01 -21.44
CA PHE A 472 25.78 -4.49 -21.80
C PHE A 472 25.73 -6.01 -21.74
N GLU A 473 24.89 -6.54 -20.87
CA GLU A 473 24.80 -7.96 -20.54
C GLU A 473 23.86 -8.74 -21.49
N PRO A 474 23.94 -10.09 -21.53
CA PRO A 474 23.02 -10.91 -22.32
C PRO A 474 21.56 -10.80 -21.85
N THR A 475 20.62 -10.67 -22.79
CA THR A 475 19.19 -10.57 -22.46
C THR A 475 18.54 -11.94 -22.22
N ALA A 476 17.38 -11.95 -21.55
CA ALA A 476 16.62 -13.19 -21.33
C ALA A 476 16.14 -13.86 -22.64
N SER A 477 16.02 -13.12 -23.76
CA SER A 477 15.72 -13.72 -25.07
C SER A 477 16.93 -14.41 -25.72
N GLY A 478 18.07 -14.50 -25.04
CA GLY A 478 19.30 -15.10 -25.58
C GLY A 478 20.05 -14.23 -26.57
N ALA A 479 19.78 -12.92 -26.63
CA ALA A 479 20.67 -12.00 -27.34
C ALA A 479 21.99 -11.92 -26.56
N PRO A 480 23.17 -12.02 -27.21
CA PRO A 480 24.45 -12.09 -26.50
C PRO A 480 24.85 -10.78 -25.81
N ARG A 481 24.14 -9.68 -26.09
CA ARG A 481 24.12 -8.44 -25.30
C ARG A 481 22.83 -7.64 -25.55
N SER A 482 22.54 -6.71 -24.66
CA SER A 482 21.39 -5.81 -24.58
C SER A 482 21.60 -4.41 -25.21
N GLY A 483 22.60 -4.28 -26.08
CA GLY A 483 23.39 -3.05 -26.35
C GLY A 483 22.69 -1.73 -26.74
N PRO A 484 23.48 -0.68 -27.05
CA PRO A 484 23.00 0.69 -27.00
C PRO A 484 21.99 1.06 -28.11
N ASN A 485 21.80 0.24 -29.16
CA ASN A 485 20.66 0.38 -30.09
C ASN A 485 19.82 -0.91 -30.21
N TYR A 486 19.82 -1.71 -29.15
CA TYR A 486 18.96 -2.87 -29.02
C TYR A 486 17.47 -2.50 -29.05
N THR A 487 16.64 -3.45 -29.47
CA THR A 487 15.17 -3.34 -29.49
C THR A 487 14.60 -4.41 -28.57
N LEU A 488 13.96 -3.96 -27.49
CA LEU A 488 13.36 -4.80 -26.45
C LEU A 488 12.24 -5.67 -27.04
N LYS A 489 12.14 -6.91 -26.56
CA LYS A 489 11.14 -7.92 -26.96
C LYS A 489 10.40 -8.45 -25.73
N ARG A 490 9.24 -9.07 -25.93
CA ARG A 490 8.49 -9.72 -24.82
C ARG A 490 9.33 -10.77 -24.06
N ALA A 491 10.20 -11.47 -24.79
CA ALA A 491 11.07 -12.51 -24.26
C ALA A 491 12.30 -12.00 -23.48
N ASP A 492 12.54 -10.68 -23.43
CA ASP A 492 13.60 -10.10 -22.59
C ASP A 492 13.18 -9.91 -21.13
N PHE A 493 11.87 -10.02 -20.84
CA PHE A 493 11.30 -9.75 -19.51
C PHE A 493 10.80 -11.04 -18.82
N PRO A 494 11.01 -11.19 -17.50
CA PRO A 494 11.73 -10.26 -16.61
C PRO A 494 13.24 -10.27 -16.89
N PHE A 495 13.88 -9.11 -16.75
CA PHE A 495 15.35 -9.02 -16.83
C PHE A 495 15.99 -9.91 -15.77
N ASN A 496 17.17 -10.46 -16.06
CA ASN A 496 17.95 -11.23 -15.10
C ASN A 496 18.27 -10.34 -13.88
N PRO A 497 17.82 -10.67 -12.65
CA PRO A 497 18.02 -9.78 -11.50
C PRO A 497 19.48 -9.52 -11.13
N SER A 498 20.40 -10.39 -11.55
CA SER A 498 21.85 -10.24 -11.35
C SER A 498 22.54 -9.37 -12.40
N ASN A 499 21.77 -8.75 -13.30
CA ASN A 499 22.23 -7.78 -14.30
C ASN A 499 22.03 -6.35 -13.75
N ASP A 500 23.00 -5.46 -13.97
CA ASP A 500 22.92 -4.03 -13.70
C ASP A 500 22.34 -3.18 -14.85
N ASP A 501 22.05 -3.78 -16.02
CA ASP A 501 21.20 -3.16 -17.06
C ASP A 501 19.87 -2.65 -16.46
N SER A 502 19.47 -1.46 -16.90
CA SER A 502 18.13 -0.91 -16.65
C SER A 502 17.46 -0.45 -17.94
N VAL A 503 16.12 -0.42 -17.94
CA VAL A 503 15.32 0.14 -19.04
C VAL A 503 14.86 1.54 -18.67
N SER A 504 15.13 2.52 -19.53
CA SER A 504 14.64 3.90 -19.42
C SER A 504 14.74 4.69 -20.73
N SER A 505 14.39 5.96 -20.67
CA SER A 505 14.37 6.92 -21.78
C SER A 505 15.74 7.18 -22.41
N SER A 506 15.80 7.20 -23.75
CA SER A 506 16.92 7.83 -24.48
C SER A 506 16.76 9.34 -24.55
N GLY A 507 17.81 10.08 -24.22
CA GLY A 507 17.83 11.55 -24.29
C GLY A 507 18.75 12.10 -25.37
N VAL A 508 19.85 12.75 -24.97
CA VAL A 508 20.77 13.45 -25.87
C VAL A 508 21.97 12.60 -26.30
N PHE A 509 22.71 13.05 -27.31
CA PHE A 509 24.02 12.50 -27.64
C PHE A 509 25.09 13.06 -26.68
N ASP A 510 26.19 12.30 -26.48
CA ASP A 510 27.32 12.73 -25.65
C ASP A 510 28.09 13.91 -26.31
N ARG A 511 27.75 15.14 -25.86
CA ARG A 511 28.20 16.39 -26.46
C ARG A 511 28.44 17.45 -25.39
N THR A 512 29.43 18.32 -25.60
CA THR A 512 29.70 19.51 -24.76
C THR A 512 29.23 20.78 -25.45
N PHE A 513 28.52 21.64 -24.73
CA PHE A 513 28.03 22.94 -25.20
C PHE A 513 29.20 23.90 -25.46
N SER A 514 29.26 24.46 -26.67
CA SER A 514 30.36 25.35 -27.09
C SER A 514 29.95 26.82 -27.23
N SER A 515 28.73 27.09 -27.70
CA SER A 515 28.28 28.44 -28.06
C SER A 515 26.80 28.48 -28.46
N PHE A 516 26.25 29.69 -28.61
CA PHE A 516 24.99 29.92 -29.29
C PHE A 516 25.21 30.22 -30.78
N SER A 517 24.43 29.59 -31.66
CA SER A 517 24.38 29.93 -33.09
C SER A 517 23.53 31.19 -33.34
N SER A 518 23.44 31.63 -34.60
CA SER A 518 22.37 32.53 -35.03
C SER A 518 20.99 31.97 -34.63
N GLY A 519 20.10 32.83 -34.13
CA GLY A 519 18.82 32.43 -33.54
C GLY A 519 18.91 31.85 -32.12
N ASN A 520 20.07 31.93 -31.47
CA ASN A 520 20.35 31.41 -30.12
C ASN A 520 20.13 29.88 -29.96
N ASN A 521 20.26 29.08 -31.02
CA ASN A 521 20.27 27.61 -30.86
C ASN A 521 21.58 27.14 -30.21
N ASP A 522 21.54 26.02 -29.51
CA ASP A 522 22.73 25.45 -28.89
C ASP A 522 23.66 24.89 -29.98
N THR A 523 24.94 25.22 -29.89
CA THR A 523 26.01 24.55 -30.65
C THR A 523 26.80 23.69 -29.67
N CYS A 524 27.02 22.42 -30.01
CA CYS A 524 27.74 21.49 -29.15
C CYS A 524 28.72 20.62 -29.95
N THR A 525 29.92 20.41 -29.41
CA THR A 525 30.94 19.50 -29.94
C THR A 525 30.70 18.08 -29.41
N THR A 526 30.75 17.07 -30.28
CA THR A 526 30.68 15.66 -29.87
C THR A 526 31.90 15.29 -29.01
N ASN A 527 31.66 14.55 -27.92
CA ASN A 527 32.71 14.10 -27.01
C ASN A 527 33.40 12.83 -27.55
N ALA A 528 34.42 12.32 -26.85
CA ALA A 528 35.18 11.15 -27.29
C ALA A 528 34.37 9.85 -27.22
N ASN A 529 34.52 8.99 -28.23
CA ASN A 529 33.84 7.70 -28.33
C ASN A 529 34.23 6.75 -27.18
N ASN A 530 33.23 6.03 -26.67
CA ASN A 530 33.39 4.85 -25.82
C ASN A 530 32.37 3.76 -26.23
N ASP A 531 32.52 2.54 -25.68
CA ASP A 531 31.73 1.37 -26.08
C ASP A 531 30.25 1.42 -25.68
N PHE A 532 29.85 2.32 -24.76
CA PHE A 532 28.46 2.47 -24.34
C PHE A 532 27.72 3.62 -25.04
N ASN A 533 28.42 4.58 -25.65
CA ASN A 533 27.84 5.67 -26.43
C ASN A 533 27.98 5.49 -27.96
N ASN A 534 28.37 4.30 -28.45
CA ASN A 534 28.51 3.98 -29.89
C ASN A 534 27.89 2.64 -30.30
N VAL A 535 27.50 2.55 -31.57
CA VAL A 535 27.43 1.26 -32.28
C VAL A 535 28.52 1.25 -33.35
N GLY A 536 29.55 0.42 -33.16
CA GLY A 536 30.76 0.47 -33.97
C GLY A 536 31.52 1.77 -33.72
N SER A 537 31.67 2.60 -34.76
CA SER A 537 32.31 3.93 -34.67
C SER A 537 31.31 5.10 -34.73
N VAL A 538 30.00 4.83 -34.67
CA VAL A 538 28.95 5.84 -34.84
C VAL A 538 28.27 6.12 -33.49
N PRO A 539 28.33 7.36 -32.97
CA PRO A 539 27.74 7.68 -31.68
C PRO A 539 26.21 7.64 -31.70
N VAL A 540 25.62 7.11 -30.63
CA VAL A 540 24.18 6.99 -30.39
C VAL A 540 23.78 7.82 -29.16
N ARG A 541 22.47 7.99 -28.92
CA ARG A 541 21.95 8.73 -27.75
C ARG A 541 22.16 7.95 -26.46
N LEU A 542 22.44 8.70 -25.39
CA LEU A 542 22.55 8.18 -24.02
C LEU A 542 21.17 7.86 -23.45
N VAL A 543 21.15 6.96 -22.47
CA VAL A 543 19.94 6.45 -21.80
C VAL A 543 20.01 6.77 -20.30
N GLU A 544 18.89 7.10 -19.67
CA GLU A 544 18.81 7.32 -18.22
C GLU A 544 19.05 6.03 -17.40
N PRO A 545 19.66 6.09 -16.20
CA PRO A 545 19.95 4.92 -15.36
C PRO A 545 18.73 4.33 -14.63
N ARG A 546 17.57 5.01 -14.67
CA ARG A 546 16.35 4.59 -13.96
C ARG A 546 15.14 4.87 -14.82
N ASN A 547 14.25 3.89 -14.90
CA ASN A 547 12.97 3.94 -15.60
C ASN A 547 12.16 5.20 -15.26
N THR A 548 11.64 5.88 -16.28
CA THR A 548 10.99 7.18 -16.13
C THR A 548 9.58 7.04 -15.51
N PRO A 549 9.33 7.57 -14.30
CA PRO A 549 8.05 7.41 -13.61
C PRO A 549 6.98 8.40 -14.10
N THR A 550 5.69 8.08 -13.88
CA THR A 550 4.60 8.98 -14.31
C THR A 550 4.59 10.33 -13.58
N THR A 551 4.37 11.40 -14.33
CA THR A 551 4.10 12.76 -13.83
C THR A 551 2.65 12.92 -13.31
N ILE A 552 1.75 12.01 -13.67
CA ILE A 552 0.34 12.07 -13.26
C ILE A 552 0.23 11.84 -11.74
N ASN A 553 -0.56 12.68 -11.08
CA ASN A 553 -0.66 12.79 -9.61
C ASN A 553 0.66 13.15 -8.89
N ALA A 554 1.77 13.48 -9.59
CA ALA A 554 3.06 13.75 -8.95
C ALA A 554 3.04 14.99 -8.04
N VAL A 555 2.05 15.89 -8.19
CA VAL A 555 1.76 17.03 -7.31
C VAL A 555 1.55 16.65 -5.85
N TYR A 556 1.15 15.40 -5.57
CA TYR A 556 0.96 14.93 -4.20
C TYR A 556 2.25 14.38 -3.57
N ASN A 557 3.34 14.14 -4.32
CA ASN A 557 4.59 13.58 -3.77
C ASN A 557 5.32 14.58 -2.84
N PHE A 558 5.72 14.17 -1.64
CA PHE A 558 6.51 15.03 -0.73
C PHE A 558 7.92 15.32 -1.27
N ARG A 559 8.57 14.34 -1.90
CA ARG A 559 9.82 14.49 -2.68
C ARG A 559 9.65 13.79 -4.03
N ASN A 560 10.29 14.30 -5.08
CA ASN A 560 10.22 13.70 -6.41
C ASN A 560 11.55 13.04 -6.84
N PHE A 561 11.52 12.34 -7.98
CA PHE A 561 12.43 11.26 -8.37
C PHE A 561 12.36 10.02 -7.46
N TRP A 562 12.91 8.90 -7.94
CA TRP A 562 12.95 7.61 -7.21
C TRP A 562 13.78 7.66 -5.93
N ASP A 563 14.84 8.46 -5.88
CA ASP A 563 15.71 8.68 -4.72
C ASP A 563 15.25 9.85 -3.82
N GLY A 564 14.18 10.55 -4.20
CA GLY A 564 13.69 11.72 -3.46
C GLY A 564 14.59 12.95 -3.55
N ARG A 565 15.56 13.02 -4.49
CA ARG A 565 16.50 14.15 -4.56
C ARG A 565 15.84 15.49 -4.91
N ALA A 566 14.66 15.50 -5.51
CA ALA A 566 13.87 16.72 -5.74
C ALA A 566 13.14 17.13 -4.46
N ASN A 567 13.65 18.20 -3.85
CA ASN A 567 13.33 18.64 -2.49
C ASN A 567 11.93 19.27 -2.38
N ASN A 568 11.22 19.03 -1.27
CA ASN A 568 9.93 19.66 -0.98
C ASN A 568 10.02 21.21 -0.92
N VAL A 569 11.20 21.75 -0.61
CA VAL A 569 11.48 23.19 -0.58
C VAL A 569 12.21 23.61 -1.86
N PHE A 570 11.50 24.27 -2.78
CA PHE A 570 12.12 24.78 -4.01
C PHE A 570 12.88 26.09 -3.74
N ASN A 571 14.12 26.16 -4.23
CA ASN A 571 15.05 27.27 -4.04
C ASN A 571 15.05 28.30 -5.20
N GLY A 572 14.34 28.00 -6.30
CA GLY A 572 14.28 28.86 -7.50
C GLY A 572 15.26 28.49 -8.62
N VAL A 573 16.18 27.53 -8.41
CA VAL A 573 17.28 27.23 -9.35
C VAL A 573 17.56 25.74 -9.55
N SER A 574 17.54 24.91 -8.51
CA SER A 574 18.08 23.53 -8.56
C SER A 574 17.23 22.50 -7.78
N PRO A 575 17.29 21.19 -8.12
CA PRO A 575 16.44 20.17 -7.51
C PRO A 575 16.69 19.95 -6.01
N PHE A 576 17.90 20.23 -5.54
CA PHE A 576 18.34 19.91 -4.17
C PHE A 576 17.80 20.87 -3.10
N GLY A 577 17.07 21.91 -3.48
CA GLY A 577 16.38 22.81 -2.54
C GLY A 577 17.34 23.51 -1.57
N LEU A 578 17.11 23.36 -0.26
CA LEU A 578 17.91 24.04 0.77
C LEU A 578 19.37 23.54 0.87
N ARG A 579 19.73 22.44 0.21
CA ARG A 579 21.08 21.90 0.22
C ARG A 579 22.05 22.72 -0.63
N ASP A 580 21.57 23.19 -1.78
CA ASP A 580 22.28 24.14 -2.63
C ASP A 580 22.33 25.52 -1.97
N LYS A 581 23.49 25.86 -1.39
CA LYS A 581 23.71 27.17 -0.75
C LYS A 581 24.04 28.29 -1.75
N SER A 582 24.20 27.97 -3.03
CA SER A 582 24.52 28.92 -4.11
C SER A 582 23.27 29.39 -4.88
N ALA A 583 22.20 28.60 -4.82
CA ALA A 583 20.91 28.88 -5.44
C ALA A 583 20.31 30.22 -4.99
N GLY A 584 19.67 30.90 -5.94
CA GLY A 584 18.87 32.08 -5.66
C GLY A 584 18.50 32.85 -6.91
N VAL A 585 17.37 33.53 -6.81
CA VAL A 585 16.77 34.36 -7.86
C VAL A 585 17.07 35.83 -7.59
N PHE A 586 17.20 36.61 -8.65
CA PHE A 586 17.45 38.05 -8.60
C PHE A 586 16.12 38.79 -8.44
N ILE A 587 15.92 39.49 -7.32
CA ILE A 587 14.67 40.17 -6.98
C ILE A 587 14.92 41.68 -6.94
N ASN A 588 14.11 42.47 -7.66
CA ASN A 588 14.09 43.92 -7.55
C ASN A 588 13.18 44.36 -6.39
N SER A 589 13.78 44.96 -5.36
CA SER A 589 13.08 45.48 -4.17
C SER A 589 13.58 46.89 -3.82
N GLY A 590 13.65 47.78 -4.83
CA GLY A 590 14.36 49.06 -4.73
C GLY A 590 15.85 48.93 -5.08
N GLY A 591 16.19 47.92 -5.88
CA GLY A 591 17.55 47.44 -6.11
C GLY A 591 17.53 45.91 -6.27
N ILE A 592 18.44 45.35 -7.07
CA ILE A 592 18.48 43.91 -7.32
C ILE A 592 19.31 43.20 -6.24
N VAL A 593 18.71 42.18 -5.61
CA VAL A 593 19.38 41.27 -4.66
C VAL A 593 19.15 39.81 -5.08
N LYS A 594 20.19 38.96 -4.99
CA LYS A 594 20.04 37.52 -5.19
C LYS A 594 19.61 36.86 -3.87
N ARG A 595 18.53 36.07 -3.87
CA ARG A 595 18.03 35.34 -2.69
C ARG A 595 17.45 33.97 -3.08
N PRO A 596 17.64 32.90 -2.29
CA PRO A 596 16.90 31.66 -2.50
C PRO A 596 15.40 31.89 -2.30
N LEU A 597 14.59 31.23 -3.13
CA LEU A 597 13.20 31.00 -2.74
C LEU A 597 13.17 30.01 -1.56
N ASN A 598 12.10 30.08 -0.75
CA ASN A 598 11.80 29.06 0.24
C ASN A 598 10.34 28.63 0.05
N LEU A 599 10.01 28.05 -1.11
CA LEU A 599 8.64 27.59 -1.39
C LEU A 599 8.51 26.12 -0.96
N ILE A 600 7.83 25.90 0.17
CA ILE A 600 7.47 24.56 0.64
C ILE A 600 6.38 23.95 -0.25
N ASN A 601 6.29 22.62 -0.31
CA ASN A 601 5.32 21.91 -1.14
C ASN A 601 5.53 22.17 -2.65
N SER A 602 6.79 22.40 -3.04
CA SER A 602 7.23 22.63 -4.43
C SER A 602 8.21 21.58 -4.94
N SER A 603 7.99 20.31 -4.54
CA SER A 603 8.74 19.15 -5.00
C SER A 603 8.71 18.95 -6.52
N LEU A 604 7.67 19.45 -7.21
CA LEU A 604 7.58 19.48 -8.67
C LEU A 604 8.51 20.53 -9.29
N ALA A 605 8.50 21.79 -8.81
CA ALA A 605 9.41 22.80 -9.36
C ALA A 605 10.89 22.44 -9.13
N SER A 606 11.19 21.77 -8.02
CA SER A 606 12.49 21.13 -7.78
C SER A 606 12.78 20.03 -8.81
N GLN A 607 11.84 19.14 -9.12
CA GLN A 607 12.05 18.09 -10.14
C GLN A 607 12.25 18.69 -11.53
N ALA A 608 11.40 19.63 -11.95
CA ALA A 608 11.34 20.13 -13.33
C ALA A 608 12.64 20.82 -13.78
N VAL A 609 13.38 21.46 -12.86
CA VAL A 609 14.68 22.09 -13.19
C VAL A 609 15.85 21.10 -13.27
N GLY A 610 15.66 19.83 -12.89
CA GLY A 610 16.69 18.79 -12.98
C GLY A 610 17.00 18.34 -14.42
N PRO A 611 16.01 17.79 -15.17
CA PRO A 611 16.18 17.26 -16.51
C PRO A 611 16.83 18.23 -17.49
N VAL A 612 16.44 19.50 -17.39
CA VAL A 612 16.78 20.56 -18.35
C VAL A 612 18.29 20.76 -18.52
N LEU A 613 19.12 20.44 -17.51
CA LEU A 613 20.59 20.51 -17.61
C LEU A 613 21.29 19.15 -17.54
N ASN A 614 20.57 18.03 -17.44
CA ASN A 614 21.19 16.71 -17.37
C ASN A 614 21.69 16.27 -18.76
N THR A 615 22.92 15.75 -18.78
CA THR A 615 23.65 15.22 -19.94
C THR A 615 23.16 13.88 -20.45
N LEU A 616 22.29 13.20 -19.69
CA LEU A 616 21.58 12.02 -20.16
C LEU A 616 20.22 12.39 -20.76
N GLU A 617 19.55 13.40 -20.20
CA GLU A 617 18.13 13.69 -20.45
C GLU A 617 17.91 14.71 -21.59
N MET A 618 18.39 15.95 -21.44
CA MET A 618 17.96 17.07 -22.30
C MET A 618 19.06 17.99 -22.84
N SER A 619 20.27 18.02 -22.27
CA SER A 619 21.26 19.06 -22.58
C SER A 619 22.67 18.55 -22.84
N CYS A 620 23.39 19.22 -23.73
CA CYS A 620 24.84 19.08 -23.82
C CYS A 620 25.51 19.47 -22.48
N ALA A 621 26.65 18.86 -22.16
CA ALA A 621 27.44 19.19 -20.96
C ALA A 621 27.86 20.68 -20.94
N GLN A 622 28.03 21.25 -19.74
CA GLN A 622 28.40 22.67 -19.51
C GLN A 622 27.37 23.72 -19.98
N ARG A 623 26.14 23.31 -20.34
CA ARG A 623 25.05 24.24 -20.65
C ARG A 623 24.48 24.89 -19.37
N GLU A 624 24.16 26.17 -19.43
CA GLU A 624 23.63 26.96 -18.30
C GLU A 624 22.12 27.20 -18.41
N PHE A 625 21.39 27.20 -17.28
CA PHE A 625 19.92 27.45 -17.31
C PHE A 625 19.57 28.85 -17.82
N ALA A 626 20.38 29.87 -17.49
CA ALA A 626 20.22 31.21 -18.04
C ALA A 626 20.42 31.23 -19.57
N GLY A 627 21.26 30.34 -20.09
CA GLY A 627 21.41 30.04 -21.51
C GLY A 627 20.15 29.44 -22.15
N VAL A 628 19.42 28.58 -21.43
CA VAL A 628 18.11 28.08 -21.88
C VAL A 628 17.11 29.24 -21.99
N GLY A 629 17.09 30.15 -21.00
CA GLY A 629 16.30 31.38 -21.06
C GLY A 629 16.65 32.22 -22.29
N ARG A 630 17.96 32.45 -22.53
CA ARG A 630 18.48 33.16 -23.71
C ARG A 630 18.07 32.51 -25.04
N LYS A 631 18.01 31.19 -25.09
CA LYS A 631 17.53 30.42 -26.25
C LYS A 631 16.04 30.66 -26.51
N VAL A 632 15.18 30.51 -25.50
CA VAL A 632 13.72 30.39 -25.73
C VAL A 632 12.90 31.65 -25.48
N LEU A 633 13.31 32.59 -24.61
CA LEU A 633 12.46 33.71 -24.19
C LEU A 633 11.92 34.57 -25.36
N ALA A 634 12.70 34.75 -26.42
CA ALA A 634 12.29 35.50 -27.61
C ALA A 634 11.47 34.69 -28.65
N ARG A 635 11.25 33.38 -28.43
CA ARG A 635 10.55 32.50 -29.39
C ARG A 635 9.04 32.52 -29.16
N LYS A 636 8.27 32.30 -30.24
CA LYS A 636 6.87 31.85 -30.11
C LYS A 636 6.85 30.46 -29.44
N PRO A 637 6.01 30.22 -28.42
CA PRO A 637 5.90 28.91 -27.81
C PRO A 637 5.47 27.83 -28.80
N LEU A 638 6.09 26.65 -28.70
CA LEU A 638 5.82 25.47 -29.54
C LEU A 638 5.96 25.74 -31.05
N ALA A 639 6.87 26.65 -31.45
CA ALA A 639 7.01 27.11 -32.84
C ALA A 639 7.31 25.99 -33.86
N ASN A 640 7.87 24.87 -33.42
CA ASN A 640 8.21 23.71 -34.26
C ASN A 640 7.14 22.59 -34.19
N GLN A 641 6.03 22.79 -33.46
CA GLN A 641 5.08 21.75 -33.08
C GLN A 641 3.64 22.18 -33.38
N THR A 642 2.76 21.21 -33.63
CA THR A 642 1.34 21.44 -33.87
C THR A 642 0.59 21.48 -32.55
N ILE A 643 -0.23 22.50 -32.33
CA ILE A 643 -1.18 22.56 -31.21
C ILE A 643 -2.56 22.18 -31.76
N HIS A 644 -3.29 21.30 -31.08
CA HIS A 644 -4.66 20.96 -31.50
C HIS A 644 -5.60 22.16 -31.32
N SER A 645 -6.50 22.41 -32.27
CA SER A 645 -7.43 23.56 -32.24
C SER A 645 -8.40 23.56 -31.05
N GLN A 646 -8.51 22.40 -30.37
CA GLN A 646 -9.32 22.16 -29.17
C GLN A 646 -8.46 21.69 -27.98
N ASP A 647 -7.14 21.96 -27.96
CA ASP A 647 -6.32 21.79 -26.75
C ASP A 647 -6.88 22.65 -25.61
N GLY A 648 -7.04 22.07 -24.43
CA GLY A 648 -7.74 22.69 -23.28
C GLY A 648 -7.04 23.90 -22.67
N VAL A 649 -5.78 24.17 -23.05
CA VAL A 649 -4.92 25.22 -22.47
C VAL A 649 -4.21 26.04 -23.57
N LEU A 650 -3.63 25.36 -24.56
CA LEU A 650 -2.73 25.93 -25.56
C LEU A 650 -3.42 26.45 -26.81
N ALA A 651 -4.70 26.11 -27.08
CA ALA A 651 -5.39 26.53 -28.32
C ALA A 651 -5.35 28.06 -28.53
N SER A 652 -5.34 28.84 -27.44
CA SER A 652 -5.18 30.30 -27.45
C SER A 652 -3.85 30.82 -28.03
N LEU A 653 -2.81 29.97 -28.12
CA LEU A 653 -1.49 30.31 -28.68
C LEU A 653 -1.43 30.18 -30.20
N ILE A 654 -2.34 29.42 -30.83
CA ILE A 654 -2.35 29.16 -32.28
C ILE A 654 -2.42 30.49 -33.04
N ALA A 655 -3.45 31.29 -32.77
CA ALA A 655 -3.68 32.61 -33.36
C ALA A 655 -2.85 33.74 -32.72
N SER A 656 -1.96 33.43 -31.78
CA SER A 656 -1.18 34.43 -31.05
C SER A 656 0.23 34.61 -31.61
N ASN A 657 0.71 35.85 -31.60
CA ASN A 657 2.12 36.20 -31.87
C ASN A 657 2.91 36.46 -30.57
N THR A 658 2.44 35.91 -29.44
CA THR A 658 3.12 36.00 -28.14
C THR A 658 4.45 35.25 -28.12
N THR A 659 5.37 35.70 -27.26
CA THR A 659 6.64 35.02 -26.96
C THR A 659 6.63 34.38 -25.57
N TYR A 660 7.60 33.52 -25.27
CA TYR A 660 7.84 33.04 -23.91
C TYR A 660 8.08 34.18 -22.90
N ALA A 661 8.78 35.26 -23.29
CA ALA A 661 8.94 36.45 -22.45
C ALA A 661 7.59 37.12 -22.13
N ASN A 662 6.70 37.26 -23.11
CA ASN A 662 5.37 37.82 -22.87
C ASN A 662 4.51 36.93 -21.95
N LEU A 663 4.64 35.60 -22.04
CA LEU A 663 3.99 34.68 -21.11
C LEU A 663 4.56 34.80 -19.69
N VAL A 664 5.88 34.89 -19.53
CA VAL A 664 6.52 35.15 -18.22
C VAL A 664 6.04 36.48 -17.62
N GLN A 665 5.98 37.55 -18.42
CA GLN A 665 5.46 38.86 -18.00
C GLN A 665 3.99 38.82 -17.57
N SER A 666 3.19 37.99 -18.23
CA SER A 666 1.75 37.84 -17.93
C SER A 666 1.49 36.96 -16.70
N ALA A 667 2.40 36.02 -16.41
CA ALA A 667 2.26 35.02 -15.35
C ALA A 667 2.91 35.44 -14.01
N PHE A 668 4.07 36.09 -14.04
CA PHE A 668 4.93 36.30 -12.86
C PHE A 668 5.06 37.77 -12.45
N ASN A 669 5.25 37.97 -11.15
CA ASN A 669 5.40 39.28 -10.52
C ASN A 669 6.59 40.08 -11.12
N PRO A 670 6.40 41.34 -11.56
CA PRO A 670 7.45 42.15 -12.18
C PRO A 670 8.75 42.30 -11.39
N ALA A 671 8.71 42.13 -10.06
CA ALA A 671 9.91 42.14 -9.21
C ALA A 671 10.97 41.11 -9.65
N TYR A 672 10.59 40.05 -10.37
CA TYR A 672 11.48 38.97 -10.80
C TYR A 672 11.98 39.09 -12.26
N TRP A 673 11.50 40.06 -13.06
CA TRP A 673 11.92 40.19 -14.46
C TRP A 673 12.09 41.63 -14.98
N ASN A 674 11.56 42.64 -14.29
CA ASN A 674 11.50 44.03 -14.78
C ASN A 674 12.60 44.93 -14.20
N ALA A 675 13.88 44.52 -14.29
CA ALA A 675 15.00 45.32 -13.82
C ALA A 675 16.32 45.09 -14.59
N THR A 676 17.10 46.16 -14.77
CA THR A 676 18.44 46.12 -15.36
C THR A 676 19.42 45.43 -14.41
N CYS A 677 19.98 44.29 -14.81
CA CYS A 677 20.80 43.45 -13.96
C CYS A 677 22.25 43.36 -14.44
N THR A 678 23.15 44.11 -13.79
CA THR A 678 24.61 44.02 -14.03
C THR A 678 25.27 42.87 -13.26
N THR A 679 24.57 42.26 -12.30
CA THR A 679 25.06 41.18 -11.42
C THR A 679 24.51 39.79 -11.76
N CYS A 680 23.72 39.67 -12.83
CA CYS A 680 23.08 38.43 -13.27
C CYS A 680 24.02 37.44 -13.99
N GLY A 681 25.32 37.76 -14.06
CA GLY A 681 26.34 36.94 -14.70
C GLY A 681 26.42 37.10 -16.22
N THR A 682 27.32 36.32 -16.81
CA THR A 682 27.61 36.21 -18.25
C THR A 682 27.76 34.73 -18.58
N PRO A 683 27.45 34.26 -19.81
CA PRO A 683 27.74 32.89 -20.22
C PRO A 683 29.22 32.54 -20.00
N ALA A 684 29.53 31.34 -19.49
CA ALA A 684 30.90 30.86 -19.33
C ALA A 684 31.72 30.88 -20.64
N GLN A 685 31.05 30.72 -21.78
CA GLN A 685 31.63 30.75 -23.13
C GLN A 685 31.84 32.19 -23.67
N GLY A 686 31.52 33.21 -22.87
CA GLY A 686 31.58 34.63 -23.23
C GLY A 686 30.32 35.14 -23.93
N GLY A 687 30.19 36.47 -24.00
CA GLY A 687 29.07 37.16 -24.64
C GLY A 687 28.47 38.27 -23.77
N THR A 688 27.24 38.67 -24.07
CA THR A 688 26.50 39.66 -23.29
C THR A 688 26.09 39.12 -21.92
N ALA A 689 26.06 39.99 -20.91
CA ALA A 689 25.51 39.65 -19.59
C ALA A 689 24.05 39.17 -19.68
N TYR A 690 23.62 38.34 -18.74
CA TYR A 690 22.24 37.89 -18.65
C TYR A 690 21.32 38.99 -18.13
N THR A 691 20.15 39.12 -18.74
CA THR A 691 19.05 39.90 -18.18
C THR A 691 18.51 39.24 -16.91
N GLN A 692 17.76 39.99 -16.09
CA GLN A 692 17.09 39.43 -14.92
C GLN A 692 16.16 38.26 -15.30
N MET A 693 15.47 38.37 -16.46
CA MET A 693 14.54 37.33 -16.92
C MET A 693 15.26 36.05 -17.38
N GLU A 694 16.42 36.18 -18.04
CA GLU A 694 17.27 35.03 -18.39
C GLU A 694 17.85 34.36 -17.13
N ALA A 695 18.43 35.13 -16.20
CA ALA A 695 19.04 34.57 -14.99
C ALA A 695 18.01 33.91 -14.04
N ASN A 696 16.76 34.40 -14.03
CA ASN A 696 15.66 33.79 -13.28
C ASN A 696 14.88 32.73 -14.07
N PHE A 697 15.30 32.37 -15.29
CA PHE A 697 14.58 31.37 -16.09
C PHE A 697 14.33 30.02 -15.41
N PRO A 698 15.21 29.41 -14.59
CA PRO A 698 14.86 28.18 -13.86
C PRO A 698 13.69 28.36 -12.88
N MET A 699 13.52 29.55 -12.31
CA MET A 699 12.38 29.85 -11.43
C MET A 699 11.07 29.88 -12.22
N PHE A 700 11.07 30.54 -13.38
CA PHE A 700 9.91 30.62 -14.25
C PHE A 700 9.55 29.23 -14.81
N PHE A 701 10.55 28.47 -15.26
CA PHE A 701 10.38 27.10 -15.74
C PHE A 701 9.78 26.20 -14.66
N GLY A 702 10.46 26.06 -13.52
CA GLY A 702 10.05 25.14 -12.45
C GLY A 702 8.66 25.46 -11.90
N LEU A 703 8.35 26.73 -11.64
CA LEU A 703 7.04 27.11 -11.09
C LEU A 703 5.90 27.04 -12.13
N ALA A 704 6.17 27.29 -13.41
CA ALA A 704 5.17 27.13 -14.45
C ALA A 704 4.87 25.64 -14.70
N VAL A 705 5.91 24.81 -14.85
CA VAL A 705 5.76 23.35 -15.02
C VAL A 705 5.07 22.72 -13.81
N GLN A 706 5.46 23.07 -12.57
CA GLN A 706 4.74 22.64 -11.37
C GLN A 706 3.24 22.99 -11.41
N LEU A 707 2.86 24.16 -11.90
CA LEU A 707 1.45 24.56 -11.97
C LEU A 707 0.68 23.81 -13.06
N TYR A 708 1.34 23.37 -14.15
CA TYR A 708 0.77 22.49 -15.17
C TYR A 708 0.65 21.04 -14.68
N GLU A 709 1.70 20.45 -14.09
CA GLU A 709 1.67 19.11 -13.51
C GLU A 709 0.65 19.01 -12.35
N ALA A 710 0.43 20.11 -11.63
CA ALA A 710 -0.67 20.24 -10.66
C ALA A 710 -2.09 20.22 -11.27
N THR A 711 -2.23 20.20 -12.61
CA THR A 711 -3.51 19.89 -13.28
C THR A 711 -3.63 18.43 -13.72
N LEU A 712 -2.54 17.65 -13.74
CA LEU A 712 -2.51 16.26 -14.19
C LEU A 712 -3.00 15.30 -13.08
N VAL A 713 -4.23 15.51 -12.60
CA VAL A 713 -4.87 14.74 -11.53
C VAL A 713 -5.82 13.70 -12.10
N SER A 714 -5.63 12.45 -11.69
CA SER A 714 -6.32 11.26 -12.19
C SER A 714 -7.19 10.67 -11.09
N ASP A 715 -8.34 11.30 -10.85
CA ASP A 715 -9.28 11.08 -9.75
C ASP A 715 -10.65 10.48 -10.15
N ASP A 716 -10.82 10.02 -11.39
CA ASP A 716 -12.09 9.49 -11.92
C ASP A 716 -11.93 8.03 -12.43
N THR A 717 -11.11 7.24 -11.75
CA THR A 717 -10.87 5.82 -12.07
C THR A 717 -12.12 4.96 -11.80
N LYS A 718 -12.11 3.69 -12.23
CA LYS A 718 -13.18 2.73 -11.86
C LYS A 718 -13.23 2.53 -10.33
N PHE A 719 -12.06 2.53 -9.68
CA PHE A 719 -11.92 2.46 -8.23
C PHE A 719 -12.51 3.67 -7.49
N ASP A 720 -12.27 4.90 -7.97
CA ASP A 720 -12.86 6.11 -7.39
C ASP A 720 -14.38 6.03 -7.43
N LYS A 721 -14.94 5.70 -8.61
CA LYS A 721 -16.38 5.54 -8.81
C LYS A 721 -17.01 4.49 -7.90
N TRP A 722 -16.26 3.44 -7.55
CA TRP A 722 -16.69 2.45 -6.57
C TRP A 722 -16.66 2.98 -5.13
N LYS A 723 -15.59 3.66 -4.71
CA LYS A 723 -15.50 4.28 -3.36
C LYS A 723 -16.50 5.44 -3.19
N GLU A 724 -16.93 6.08 -4.27
CA GLU A 724 -18.06 7.03 -4.31
C GLU A 724 -19.45 6.36 -4.33
N GLY A 725 -19.54 5.02 -4.42
CA GLY A 725 -20.81 4.29 -4.51
C GLY A 725 -21.55 4.39 -5.85
N SER A 726 -20.94 5.04 -6.87
CA SER A 726 -21.54 5.25 -8.20
C SER A 726 -21.40 4.05 -9.15
N LEU A 727 -20.61 3.04 -8.78
CA LEU A 727 -20.28 1.86 -9.57
C LEU A 727 -19.95 0.68 -8.64
N SER A 728 -20.11 -0.56 -9.12
CA SER A 728 -19.66 -1.78 -8.42
C SER A 728 -18.50 -2.45 -9.14
N LEU A 729 -17.54 -2.98 -8.36
CA LEU A 729 -16.51 -3.89 -8.86
C LEU A 729 -17.09 -5.28 -9.17
N THR A 730 -16.45 -6.02 -10.07
CA THR A 730 -16.75 -7.45 -10.27
C THR A 730 -16.27 -8.30 -9.08
N SER A 731 -16.71 -9.55 -9.00
CA SER A 731 -16.24 -10.48 -7.95
C SER A 731 -14.73 -10.72 -7.99
N GLU A 732 -14.10 -10.70 -9.17
CA GLU A 732 -12.65 -10.83 -9.32
C GLU A 732 -11.91 -9.55 -8.91
N GLU A 733 -12.41 -8.38 -9.32
CA GLU A 733 -11.84 -7.09 -8.91
C GLU A 733 -11.99 -6.84 -7.40
N LYS A 734 -13.10 -7.29 -6.79
CA LYS A 734 -13.27 -7.25 -5.34
C LYS A 734 -12.32 -8.23 -4.64
N LEU A 735 -12.21 -9.48 -5.11
CA LEU A 735 -11.21 -10.42 -4.58
C LEU A 735 -9.79 -9.84 -4.68
N GLY A 736 -9.49 -9.08 -5.73
CA GLY A 736 -8.22 -8.38 -5.88
C GLY A 736 -8.00 -7.25 -4.87
N HIS A 737 -9.04 -6.49 -4.55
CA HIS A 737 -9.02 -5.51 -3.46
C HIS A 737 -8.85 -6.20 -2.09
N ASP A 738 -9.58 -7.28 -1.84
CA ASP A 738 -9.52 -8.04 -0.59
C ASP A 738 -8.13 -8.71 -0.42
N VAL A 739 -7.48 -9.13 -1.52
CA VAL A 739 -6.07 -9.56 -1.54
C VAL A 739 -5.11 -8.38 -1.33
N PHE A 740 -5.37 -7.21 -1.93
CA PHE A 740 -4.52 -6.02 -1.82
C PHE A 740 -4.43 -5.50 -0.37
N ASP A 741 -5.56 -5.38 0.32
CA ASP A 741 -5.63 -4.92 1.71
C ASP A 741 -5.28 -6.03 2.72
N GLY A 742 -5.55 -7.30 2.38
CA GLY A 742 -5.29 -8.46 3.22
C GLY A 742 -3.96 -9.16 2.92
N LYS A 743 -4.03 -10.36 2.34
CA LYS A 743 -2.92 -11.31 2.17
C LYS A 743 -1.72 -10.77 1.37
N GLY A 744 -1.94 -9.77 0.51
CA GLY A 744 -0.91 -9.09 -0.25
C GLY A 744 -0.21 -7.95 0.49
N GLU A 745 -0.76 -7.49 1.62
CA GLU A 745 -0.24 -6.42 2.49
C GLU A 745 0.13 -5.12 1.72
N CYS A 746 -0.49 -4.88 0.57
CA CYS A 746 -0.07 -3.85 -0.38
C CYS A 746 -0.39 -2.44 0.12
N SER A 747 -1.51 -2.27 0.84
CA SER A 747 -1.93 -1.00 1.43
C SER A 747 -0.93 -0.45 2.44
N THR A 748 -0.16 -1.28 3.16
CA THR A 748 0.91 -0.87 4.08
C THR A 748 1.83 0.20 3.48
N CYS A 749 2.19 0.05 2.20
CA CYS A 749 2.95 1.04 1.43
C CYS A 749 2.05 1.89 0.50
N HIS A 750 1.04 1.28 -0.12
CA HIS A 750 0.20 1.91 -1.16
C HIS A 750 -1.16 2.40 -0.65
N LYS A 751 -1.18 3.02 0.53
CA LYS A 751 -2.38 3.56 1.18
C LYS A 751 -2.81 4.95 0.72
N GLY A 752 -3.98 5.35 1.25
CA GLY A 752 -4.58 6.66 1.05
C GLY A 752 -5.07 6.87 -0.39
N PRO A 753 -5.58 8.07 -0.71
CA PRO A 753 -6.25 8.28 -1.98
C PRO A 753 -5.32 8.26 -3.20
N VAL A 754 -4.02 8.52 -3.03
CA VAL A 754 -3.01 8.50 -4.10
C VAL A 754 -2.35 7.11 -4.24
N LEU A 755 -2.68 6.14 -3.39
CA LEU A 755 -2.07 4.80 -3.34
C LEU A 755 -0.53 4.84 -3.17
N THR A 756 -0.05 5.65 -2.22
CA THR A 756 1.38 5.75 -1.85
C THR A 756 1.56 6.48 -0.52
N SER A 757 2.39 5.92 0.38
CA SER A 757 2.83 6.56 1.63
C SER A 757 3.86 7.68 1.43
N ALA A 758 4.29 7.96 0.19
CA ALA A 758 5.17 9.09 -0.14
C ALA A 758 4.41 10.43 -0.38
N ALA A 759 3.10 10.47 -0.13
CA ALA A 759 2.23 11.61 -0.42
C ALA A 759 2.07 12.62 0.73
N ASN A 760 2.11 13.92 0.38
CA ASN A 760 2.00 15.08 1.24
C ASN A 760 0.53 15.52 1.44
N LEU A 761 -0.35 14.57 1.77
CA LEU A 761 -1.80 14.80 1.86
C LEU A 761 -2.28 15.33 3.21
N THR A 762 -1.46 15.15 4.24
CA THR A 762 -1.76 15.56 5.61
C THR A 762 -0.67 16.51 6.10
N ASN A 763 -1.01 17.40 7.03
CA ASN A 763 -0.02 18.20 7.76
C ASN A 763 0.77 17.34 8.77
N ASN A 764 0.94 16.04 8.53
CA ASN A 764 1.66 15.14 9.42
C ASN A 764 3.15 15.46 9.32
N THR A 765 3.69 16.05 10.39
CA THR A 765 5.06 16.56 10.43
C THR A 765 6.12 15.47 10.55
N GLN A 766 5.71 14.20 10.62
CA GLN A 766 6.59 13.07 10.78
C GLN A 766 7.01 12.53 9.41
N LEU A 767 8.32 12.58 9.12
CA LEU A 767 8.89 12.22 7.81
C LEU A 767 9.98 11.12 7.90
N ILE A 768 10.35 10.77 9.13
CA ILE A 768 11.21 9.63 9.46
C ILE A 768 10.49 8.74 10.49
N GLU A 769 10.76 7.45 10.52
CA GLU A 769 10.08 6.50 11.40
C GLU A 769 11.00 5.31 11.73
N ARG A 770 10.59 4.46 12.67
CA ARG A 770 11.27 3.23 13.08
C ARG A 770 10.51 2.01 12.58
N MET A 771 11.20 1.04 11.97
CA MET A 771 10.62 -0.26 11.61
C MET A 771 11.39 -1.43 12.23
N SER A 772 10.67 -2.47 12.64
CA SER A 772 11.25 -3.70 13.20
C SER A 772 11.77 -4.60 12.08
N MET A 773 13.07 -4.54 11.83
CA MET A 773 13.73 -5.26 10.74
C MET A 773 13.84 -6.76 11.00
N LYS A 774 13.86 -7.54 9.91
CA LYS A 774 13.89 -9.02 9.97
C LYS A 774 15.23 -9.59 10.47
N ASN A 775 16.34 -8.92 10.21
CA ASN A 775 17.70 -9.46 10.43
C ASN A 775 18.64 -8.50 11.21
N ILE A 776 18.18 -7.32 11.60
CA ILE A 776 18.93 -6.30 12.36
C ILE A 776 18.01 -5.67 13.43
N PRO A 777 18.54 -4.93 14.42
CA PRO A 777 17.71 -4.14 15.34
C PRO A 777 16.80 -3.14 14.60
N THR A 778 15.76 -2.65 15.29
CA THR A 778 14.83 -1.64 14.78
C THR A 778 15.57 -0.48 14.09
N ALA A 779 15.24 -0.20 12.82
CA ALA A 779 15.98 0.73 11.98
C ALA A 779 15.20 2.02 11.70
N LEU A 780 15.91 3.13 11.54
CA LEU A 780 15.39 4.43 11.12
C LEU A 780 15.31 4.52 9.58
N TYR A 781 14.15 4.93 9.07
CA TYR A 781 13.89 5.08 7.63
C TYR A 781 13.10 6.36 7.31
N ASP A 782 13.12 6.78 6.05
CA ASP A 782 12.28 7.89 5.56
C ASP A 782 10.91 7.36 5.13
N ILE A 783 9.81 7.93 5.63
CA ILE A 783 8.45 7.45 5.32
C ILE A 783 8.19 7.55 3.81
N GLY A 784 7.63 6.48 3.23
CA GLY A 784 7.37 6.36 1.79
C GLY A 784 8.54 5.87 0.95
N PHE A 785 9.69 5.54 1.55
CA PHE A 785 10.87 5.03 0.84
C PHE A 785 11.29 3.66 1.38
N TYR A 786 11.33 2.65 0.52
CA TYR A 786 11.55 1.25 0.93
C TYR A 786 12.49 0.50 -0.01
N ASN A 787 13.36 -0.35 0.54
CA ASN A 787 14.16 -1.30 -0.23
C ASN A 787 13.35 -2.60 -0.39
N LEU A 788 13.06 -2.95 -1.65
CA LEU A 788 12.27 -4.14 -2.02
C LEU A 788 13.15 -5.31 -2.49
N GLY A 789 14.47 -5.13 -2.59
CA GLY A 789 15.39 -6.10 -3.18
C GLY A 789 15.10 -6.38 -4.66
N VAL A 790 14.89 -5.34 -5.48
CA VAL A 790 14.77 -5.46 -6.95
C VAL A 790 16.10 -5.85 -7.58
N VAL A 791 17.16 -5.13 -7.20
CA VAL A 791 18.57 -5.34 -7.54
C VAL A 791 19.41 -5.41 -6.25
N PRO A 792 20.69 -5.83 -6.30
CA PRO A 792 21.64 -5.64 -5.21
C PRO A 792 21.78 -4.16 -4.82
N THR A 793 21.85 -3.87 -3.51
CA THR A 793 21.92 -2.50 -2.95
C THR A 793 23.16 -1.70 -3.44
N ASN A 794 24.20 -2.38 -3.94
CA ASN A 794 25.39 -1.77 -4.51
C ASN A 794 25.31 -1.46 -6.02
N TYR A 795 24.24 -1.88 -6.72
CA TYR A 795 23.97 -1.48 -8.11
C TYR A 795 23.19 -0.18 -8.19
N ASP A 796 22.31 0.08 -7.22
CA ASP A 796 21.70 1.40 -7.02
C ASP A 796 21.40 1.63 -5.53
N ILE A 797 22.05 2.66 -4.96
CA ILE A 797 21.95 3.03 -3.55
C ILE A 797 20.66 3.81 -3.23
N GLY A 798 19.92 4.29 -4.23
CA GLY A 798 18.66 5.01 -4.07
C GLY A 798 18.76 6.22 -3.13
N LEU A 799 17.83 6.30 -2.18
CA LEU A 799 17.78 7.32 -1.13
C LEU A 799 19.02 7.33 -0.21
N GLY A 800 19.77 6.23 -0.12
CA GLY A 800 20.98 6.12 0.69
C GLY A 800 22.18 6.91 0.14
N GLY A 801 22.07 7.49 -1.05
CA GLY A 801 23.12 8.32 -1.66
C GLY A 801 23.28 9.71 -1.04
N THR A 802 24.15 10.51 -1.65
CA THR A 802 24.42 11.90 -1.29
C THR A 802 24.11 12.86 -2.46
N ASP A 803 24.03 14.16 -2.16
CA ASP A 803 23.98 15.23 -3.15
C ASP A 803 25.39 15.65 -3.63
N PRO A 804 25.51 16.57 -4.62
CA PRO A 804 26.81 17.03 -5.13
C PRO A 804 27.74 17.73 -4.12
N TRP A 805 27.25 18.06 -2.93
CA TRP A 805 28.04 18.62 -1.82
C TRP A 805 28.28 17.58 -0.70
N ASN A 806 28.02 16.29 -1.00
CA ASN A 806 28.15 15.14 -0.13
C ASN A 806 27.21 15.14 1.11
N ASN A 807 26.08 15.84 1.06
CA ASN A 807 25.05 15.74 2.11
C ASN A 807 24.14 14.52 1.85
N PRO A 808 23.70 13.77 2.88
CA PRO A 808 22.80 12.62 2.69
C PRO A 808 21.44 13.01 2.08
N LEU A 809 20.95 12.22 1.12
CA LEU A 809 19.61 12.44 0.55
C LEU A 809 18.49 12.11 1.54
N SER A 810 18.69 11.09 2.38
CA SER A 810 17.80 10.67 3.47
C SER A 810 17.71 11.67 4.63
N PHE A 811 16.49 11.90 5.12
CA PHE A 811 16.22 12.63 6.36
C PHE A 811 16.64 11.83 7.59
N SER A 812 16.49 10.50 7.59
CA SER A 812 16.99 9.64 8.67
C SER A 812 18.51 9.68 8.80
N ALA A 813 19.24 9.72 7.68
CA ALA A 813 20.69 9.90 7.68
C ALA A 813 21.11 11.29 8.17
N GLN A 814 20.41 12.36 7.77
CA GLN A 814 20.62 13.72 8.32
C GLN A 814 20.32 13.79 9.83
N TYR A 815 19.20 13.20 10.27
CA TYR A 815 18.82 13.16 11.69
C TYR A 815 19.85 12.40 12.54
N LYS A 816 20.31 11.23 12.07
CA LYS A 816 21.28 10.38 12.77
C LYS A 816 22.67 11.01 12.83
N SER A 817 23.15 11.61 11.74
CA SER A 817 24.43 12.34 11.72
C SER A 817 24.38 13.69 12.46
N GLY A 818 23.18 14.24 12.68
CA GLY A 818 22.99 15.59 13.23
C GLY A 818 23.18 16.71 12.21
N ILE A 819 23.39 16.37 10.93
CA ILE A 819 23.62 17.32 9.84
C ILE A 819 22.27 17.65 9.18
N PHE A 820 21.54 18.60 9.77
CA PHE A 820 20.23 19.05 9.26
C PHE A 820 20.42 20.10 8.15
N VAL A 821 20.52 19.64 6.91
CA VAL A 821 20.63 20.51 5.73
C VAL A 821 19.25 20.91 5.22
N ASP A 822 18.28 20.00 5.36
CA ASP A 822 16.87 20.20 5.06
C ASP A 822 16.03 20.61 6.27
N LYS A 823 14.88 21.20 6.00
CA LYS A 823 13.83 21.47 7.00
C LYS A 823 12.83 20.32 7.00
N PHE A 824 13.03 19.37 7.92
CA PHE A 824 12.04 18.38 8.30
C PHE A 824 11.86 18.39 9.82
N ASN A 825 10.64 18.13 10.28
CA ASN A 825 10.35 17.94 11.69
C ASN A 825 10.46 16.44 12.03
N THR A 826 10.67 16.14 13.31
CA THR A 826 10.54 14.78 13.84
C THR A 826 10.23 14.83 15.32
N ASN A 827 9.48 13.86 15.82
CA ASN A 827 9.19 13.68 17.23
C ASN A 827 9.32 12.19 17.58
N SER A 828 10.43 11.83 18.21
CA SER A 828 10.76 10.45 18.59
C SER A 828 9.78 9.82 19.59
N CYS A 829 8.94 10.60 20.27
CA CYS A 829 7.84 10.10 21.10
C CYS A 829 6.59 9.69 20.30
N ARG A 830 6.53 10.02 19.00
CA ARG A 830 5.42 9.71 18.10
C ARG A 830 5.73 8.58 17.11
N PHE A 831 6.93 8.02 17.18
CA PHE A 831 7.33 6.86 16.39
C PHE A 831 6.41 5.66 16.67
N GLU A 832 5.91 5.03 15.61
CA GLU A 832 4.99 3.89 15.67
C GLU A 832 5.61 2.66 16.35
N VAL A 833 6.93 2.48 16.20
CA VAL A 833 7.70 1.51 16.99
C VAL A 833 8.41 2.26 18.13
N PRO A 834 7.86 2.30 19.36
CA PRO A 834 8.45 3.04 20.48
C PRO A 834 9.75 2.40 20.99
N TYR A 835 10.52 3.16 21.75
CA TYR A 835 11.64 2.63 22.54
C TYR A 835 11.12 2.00 23.84
N SER A 836 11.65 0.84 24.24
CA SER A 836 11.02 -0.05 25.23
C SER A 836 11.09 0.40 26.69
N VAL A 837 11.70 1.55 27.01
CA VAL A 837 11.79 2.10 28.36
C VAL A 837 11.67 3.63 28.42
N LEU A 838 10.54 4.11 28.93
CA LEU A 838 10.28 5.35 29.72
C LEU A 838 10.89 6.71 29.29
N SER A 839 11.64 6.82 28.19
CA SER A 839 12.16 8.08 27.66
C SER A 839 12.40 8.01 26.15
N CYS A 840 11.66 8.80 25.40
CA CYS A 840 12.01 9.14 24.02
C CYS A 840 13.17 10.15 24.05
N SER A 841 14.40 9.62 24.08
CA SER A 841 15.62 10.44 24.06
C SER A 841 16.30 10.31 22.69
N ASP A 842 16.29 11.41 21.93
CA ASP A 842 16.91 11.53 20.60
C ASP A 842 18.36 11.04 20.56
N SER A 843 19.12 11.25 21.63
CA SER A 843 20.51 10.78 21.75
C SER A 843 20.64 9.25 21.68
N SER A 844 19.73 8.50 22.30
CA SER A 844 19.77 7.03 22.33
C SER A 844 19.41 6.40 20.98
N LEU A 845 18.47 7.00 20.25
CA LEU A 845 18.03 6.52 18.94
C LEU A 845 19.14 6.72 17.90
N LYS A 846 19.81 7.88 17.93
CA LYS A 846 20.93 8.19 17.03
C LYS A 846 22.16 7.33 17.26
N SER A 847 22.41 6.85 18.48
CA SER A 847 23.51 5.92 18.76
C SER A 847 23.18 4.47 18.43
N ASN A 848 21.94 4.03 18.64
CA ASN A 848 21.63 2.60 18.71
C ASN A 848 20.95 2.03 17.45
N ASP A 849 20.03 2.76 16.82
CA ASP A 849 19.24 2.24 15.70
C ASP A 849 20.02 2.32 14.38
N PRO A 850 20.14 1.24 13.58
CA PRO A 850 20.68 1.32 12.20
C PRO A 850 19.79 2.17 11.28
N LEU A 851 20.26 2.41 10.05
CA LEU A 851 19.44 3.00 8.98
C LEU A 851 18.85 1.87 8.10
N ALA A 852 17.71 2.14 7.46
CA ALA A 852 17.12 1.32 6.40
C ALA A 852 16.76 2.20 5.18
N VAL A 853 17.79 2.69 4.49
CA VAL A 853 17.71 3.73 3.44
C VAL A 853 18.53 3.38 2.19
N ALA A 854 19.52 2.48 2.29
CA ALA A 854 20.33 2.05 1.17
C ALA A 854 19.52 1.12 0.25
N GLY A 855 19.44 1.46 -1.04
CA GLY A 855 18.57 0.79 -2.00
C GLY A 855 17.08 1.01 -1.75
N SER A 856 16.73 2.02 -0.94
CA SER A 856 15.33 2.42 -0.70
C SER A 856 14.88 3.44 -1.74
N PHE A 857 13.70 3.22 -2.31
CA PHE A 857 13.14 4.06 -3.38
C PHE A 857 11.73 4.55 -3.03
N LYS A 858 11.36 5.70 -3.59
CA LYS A 858 10.04 6.32 -3.41
C LYS A 858 8.93 5.37 -3.88
N THR A 859 7.99 5.10 -3.00
CA THR A 859 6.77 4.34 -3.30
C THR A 859 6.01 5.04 -4.43
N PRO A 860 5.81 4.40 -5.61
CA PRO A 860 5.06 5.00 -6.70
C PRO A 860 3.55 5.01 -6.38
N THR A 861 2.81 5.92 -7.01
CA THR A 861 1.34 5.79 -7.07
C THR A 861 0.99 4.57 -7.92
N LEU A 862 -0.10 3.88 -7.57
CA LEU A 862 -0.67 2.81 -8.41
C LEU A 862 -1.79 3.29 -9.34
N ARG A 863 -2.06 4.60 -9.38
CA ARG A 863 -3.03 5.19 -10.32
C ARG A 863 -2.48 5.15 -11.74
N ASN A 864 -3.27 4.62 -12.67
CA ASN A 864 -2.90 4.29 -14.05
C ASN A 864 -1.78 3.25 -14.19
N ILE A 865 -1.51 2.43 -13.16
CA ILE A 865 -0.41 1.46 -13.20
C ILE A 865 -0.48 0.48 -14.39
N ALA A 866 -1.67 0.21 -14.95
CA ALA A 866 -1.81 -0.60 -16.16
C ALA A 866 -1.24 0.02 -17.45
N LEU A 867 -0.99 1.33 -17.47
CA LEU A 867 -0.45 2.09 -18.60
C LEU A 867 1.02 2.48 -18.42
N THR A 868 1.54 2.46 -17.19
CA THR A 868 2.87 2.97 -16.84
C THR A 868 3.90 1.84 -16.72
N GLY A 869 3.97 0.99 -17.75
CA GLY A 869 5.04 0.00 -17.92
C GLY A 869 6.20 0.58 -18.76
N PRO A 870 7.44 0.08 -18.63
CA PRO A 870 7.86 -1.03 -17.77
C PRO A 870 7.87 -0.65 -16.28
N TYR A 871 8.05 -1.63 -15.40
CA TYR A 871 7.86 -1.50 -13.96
C TYR A 871 9.16 -1.58 -13.15
N MET A 872 9.07 -1.15 -11.89
CA MET A 872 10.20 -0.89 -10.97
C MET A 872 11.10 0.28 -11.40
N HIS A 873 11.97 0.75 -10.50
CA HIS A 873 12.88 1.88 -10.76
C HIS A 873 13.90 1.61 -11.87
N ASN A 874 14.14 0.34 -12.24
CA ASN A 874 15.05 -0.07 -13.30
C ASN A 874 14.33 -0.65 -14.54
N GLY A 875 12.99 -0.62 -14.59
CA GLY A 875 12.23 -1.07 -15.77
C GLY A 875 12.32 -2.58 -16.05
N SER A 876 12.76 -3.40 -15.07
CA SER A 876 13.10 -4.81 -15.27
C SER A 876 11.93 -5.76 -15.55
N LEU A 877 10.67 -5.31 -15.46
CA LEU A 877 9.46 -6.11 -15.63
C LEU A 877 8.50 -5.42 -16.62
N SER A 878 7.88 -6.16 -17.53
CA SER A 878 6.99 -5.61 -18.58
C SER A 878 5.49 -5.73 -18.29
N THR A 879 5.08 -6.54 -17.29
CA THR A 879 3.65 -6.79 -17.00
C THR A 879 3.32 -6.69 -15.51
N LEU A 880 2.06 -6.38 -15.17
CA LEU A 880 1.58 -6.37 -13.78
C LEU A 880 1.62 -7.78 -13.16
N GLU A 881 1.42 -8.80 -13.98
CA GLU A 881 1.52 -10.20 -13.65
C GLU A 881 2.96 -10.54 -13.17
N GLN A 882 4.00 -10.02 -13.83
CA GLN A 882 5.40 -10.14 -13.38
C GLN A 882 5.68 -9.35 -12.10
N VAL A 883 5.04 -8.19 -11.89
CA VAL A 883 5.13 -7.39 -10.65
C VAL A 883 4.51 -8.14 -9.47
N VAL A 884 3.33 -8.72 -9.65
CA VAL A 884 2.67 -9.54 -8.62
C VAL A 884 3.50 -10.79 -8.30
N ASP A 885 4.09 -11.45 -9.31
CA ASP A 885 5.02 -12.56 -9.06
C ASP A 885 6.36 -12.15 -8.43
N PHE A 886 6.75 -10.87 -8.48
CA PHE A 886 7.89 -10.33 -7.71
C PHE A 886 7.56 -10.19 -6.23
N TYR A 887 6.40 -9.64 -5.88
CA TYR A 887 5.98 -9.58 -4.48
C TYR A 887 5.66 -10.96 -3.91
N ASN A 888 4.98 -11.83 -4.68
CA ASN A 888 4.60 -13.18 -4.21
C ASN A 888 5.80 -14.07 -3.82
N ARG A 889 6.97 -13.86 -4.43
CA ARG A 889 8.23 -14.55 -4.07
C ARG A 889 9.08 -13.85 -3.00
N GLY A 890 8.66 -12.67 -2.52
CA GLY A 890 9.40 -11.87 -1.54
C GLY A 890 10.59 -11.09 -2.12
N GLY A 891 10.46 -10.58 -3.35
CA GLY A 891 11.51 -9.84 -4.05
C GLY A 891 12.57 -10.72 -4.73
N ASN A 892 13.59 -10.12 -5.35
CA ASN A 892 14.68 -10.85 -6.00
C ASN A 892 15.84 -11.12 -5.03
N PHE A 893 16.20 -10.12 -4.23
CA PHE A 893 17.35 -10.15 -3.32
C PHE A 893 16.95 -10.10 -1.86
N ASN A 894 17.89 -10.45 -0.98
CA ASN A 894 17.77 -10.31 0.46
C ASN A 894 19.00 -9.59 1.00
N ASN A 895 18.79 -8.51 1.75
CA ASN A 895 19.84 -7.69 2.35
C ASN A 895 19.36 -7.19 3.73
N LEU A 896 20.24 -6.53 4.50
CA LEU A 896 19.93 -6.11 5.88
C LEU A 896 18.90 -4.98 5.96
N GLU A 897 18.78 -4.16 4.91
CA GLU A 897 17.91 -2.98 4.82
C GLU A 897 16.62 -3.24 4.01
N LYS A 898 16.40 -4.47 3.49
CA LYS A 898 15.14 -4.83 2.82
C LYS A 898 13.97 -4.79 3.80
N HIS A 899 12.88 -4.17 3.38
CA HIS A 899 11.66 -4.01 4.17
C HIS A 899 11.14 -5.38 4.67
N PRO A 900 10.79 -5.53 5.97
CA PRO A 900 10.50 -6.83 6.59
C PRO A 900 9.33 -7.57 5.94
N ASP A 901 8.33 -6.83 5.45
CA ASP A 901 7.11 -7.39 4.83
C ASP A 901 7.32 -7.89 3.40
N ILE A 902 8.50 -7.67 2.81
CA ILE A 902 8.86 -8.21 1.49
C ILE A 902 9.32 -9.67 1.67
N LYS A 903 8.30 -10.50 1.91
CA LYS A 903 8.32 -11.93 2.21
C LYS A 903 7.46 -12.70 1.17
N PRO A 904 7.64 -14.02 1.00
CA PRO A 904 6.75 -14.80 0.14
C PRO A 904 5.30 -14.75 0.65
N LEU A 905 4.35 -14.43 -0.22
CA LEU A 905 2.94 -14.15 0.13
C LEU A 905 2.02 -15.38 -0.01
N GLY A 906 2.45 -16.39 -0.78
CA GLY A 906 1.66 -17.62 -1.00
C GLY A 906 0.36 -17.38 -1.77
N LEU A 907 0.32 -16.37 -2.65
CA LEU A 907 -0.82 -16.10 -3.53
C LEU A 907 -0.96 -17.22 -4.58
N SER A 908 -2.16 -17.78 -4.65
CA SER A 908 -2.60 -18.71 -5.68
C SER A 908 -2.75 -18.00 -7.04
N ALA A 909 -2.89 -18.78 -8.12
CA ALA A 909 -3.11 -18.23 -9.45
C ALA A 909 -4.37 -17.33 -9.54
N ALA A 910 -5.44 -17.70 -8.82
CA ALA A 910 -6.67 -16.90 -8.76
C ALA A 910 -6.46 -15.58 -8.01
N GLU A 911 -5.80 -15.60 -6.85
CA GLU A 911 -5.49 -14.37 -6.08
C GLU A 911 -4.57 -13.43 -6.87
N LYS A 912 -3.60 -13.97 -7.63
CA LYS A 912 -2.76 -13.16 -8.53
C LYS A 912 -3.55 -12.53 -9.67
N SER A 913 -4.43 -13.29 -10.35
CA SER A 913 -5.30 -12.76 -11.41
C SER A 913 -6.19 -11.63 -10.88
N ALA A 914 -6.85 -11.90 -9.75
CA ALA A 914 -7.72 -10.96 -9.05
C ALA A 914 -6.98 -9.67 -8.67
N LEU A 915 -5.80 -9.77 -8.05
CA LEU A 915 -4.98 -8.60 -7.69
C LEU A 915 -4.63 -7.77 -8.92
N VAL A 916 -4.27 -8.39 -10.05
CA VAL A 916 -4.01 -7.65 -11.30
C VAL A 916 -5.29 -7.04 -11.89
N ALA A 917 -6.44 -7.72 -11.82
CA ALA A 917 -7.72 -7.15 -12.21
C ALA A 917 -8.06 -5.90 -11.37
N PHE A 918 -7.86 -5.96 -10.05
CA PHE A 918 -7.99 -4.81 -9.16
C PHE A 918 -7.05 -3.66 -9.54
N LEU A 919 -5.75 -3.93 -9.76
CA LEU A 919 -4.80 -2.90 -10.19
C LEU A 919 -5.21 -2.22 -11.51
N LYS A 920 -5.82 -2.97 -12.44
CA LYS A 920 -6.38 -2.41 -13.69
C LYS A 920 -7.56 -1.45 -13.44
N THR A 921 -8.30 -1.57 -12.33
CA THR A 921 -9.39 -0.62 -11.94
C THR A 921 -8.89 0.77 -11.53
N LEU A 922 -7.60 0.90 -11.21
CA LEU A 922 -6.95 2.15 -10.82
C LEU A 922 -6.62 3.06 -12.03
N THR A 923 -7.09 2.69 -13.22
CA THR A 923 -6.90 3.44 -14.47
C THR A 923 -8.03 4.44 -14.71
N ASP A 924 -7.69 5.66 -15.12
CA ASP A 924 -8.62 6.74 -15.43
C ASP A 924 -8.84 6.84 -16.94
N ASN A 925 -10.10 6.84 -17.38
CA ASN A 925 -10.46 6.92 -18.80
C ASN A 925 -10.09 8.26 -19.46
N ARG A 926 -9.75 9.30 -18.69
CA ARG A 926 -9.17 10.54 -19.25
C ARG A 926 -7.71 10.34 -19.62
N VAL A 927 -6.94 9.63 -18.78
CA VAL A 927 -5.54 9.28 -19.06
C VAL A 927 -5.47 8.28 -20.20
N ALA A 928 -6.24 7.20 -20.13
CA ALA A 928 -6.22 6.13 -21.13
C ALA A 928 -6.59 6.60 -22.54
N TYR A 929 -7.32 7.71 -22.70
CA TYR A 929 -7.72 8.29 -23.98
C TYR A 929 -7.13 9.71 -24.21
N GLU A 930 -6.11 10.14 -23.44
CA GLU A 930 -5.44 11.45 -23.62
C GLU A 930 -6.41 12.67 -23.65
N ARG A 931 -7.48 12.61 -22.83
CA ARG A 931 -8.48 13.68 -22.67
C ARG A 931 -8.00 14.74 -21.70
N ALA A 932 -8.53 15.96 -21.81
CA ALA A 932 -8.24 17.03 -20.86
C ALA A 932 -8.44 16.57 -19.40
N PRO A 933 -7.48 16.83 -18.49
CA PRO A 933 -6.31 17.72 -18.63
C PRO A 933 -5.04 17.09 -19.28
N PHE A 934 -5.12 15.85 -19.77
CA PHE A 934 -4.01 15.09 -20.35
C PHE A 934 -3.84 15.26 -21.88
N ASP A 935 -4.60 16.17 -22.49
CA ASP A 935 -4.47 16.54 -23.91
C ASP A 935 -3.15 17.29 -24.17
N HIS A 936 -2.61 17.27 -25.39
CA HIS A 936 -1.24 17.75 -25.65
C HIS A 936 -0.95 18.19 -27.11
N PRO A 937 0.07 19.03 -27.33
CA PRO A 937 0.59 19.32 -28.67
C PRO A 937 1.33 18.10 -29.27
N SER A 938 1.68 18.17 -30.55
CA SER A 938 2.47 17.13 -31.21
C SER A 938 3.91 17.09 -30.71
N LEU A 939 4.55 15.93 -30.85
CA LEU A 939 5.95 15.71 -30.49
C LEU A 939 6.63 14.79 -31.51
N THR A 940 7.88 15.08 -31.88
CA THR A 940 8.63 14.30 -32.87
C THR A 940 9.93 13.84 -32.21
N ILE A 941 9.96 12.59 -31.73
CA ILE A 941 11.02 12.07 -30.84
C ILE A 941 11.87 10.98 -31.49
N PRO A 942 13.14 10.81 -31.07
CA PRO A 942 13.94 9.64 -31.40
C PRO A 942 13.32 8.38 -30.78
N ASN A 943 13.34 7.26 -31.51
CA ASN A 943 12.96 5.92 -31.09
C ASN A 943 14.13 4.96 -31.41
N GLY A 944 15.31 5.31 -30.89
CA GLY A 944 16.59 4.75 -31.31
C GLY A 944 17.00 5.14 -32.73
N HIS A 945 17.85 4.31 -33.35
CA HIS A 945 18.63 4.69 -34.54
C HIS A 945 18.43 3.72 -35.70
N VAL A 946 18.46 4.25 -36.93
CA VAL A 946 18.29 3.48 -38.17
C VAL A 946 19.34 2.38 -38.28
N GLY A 947 18.89 1.13 -38.15
CA GLY A 947 19.76 -0.05 -37.96
C GLY A 947 19.36 -0.86 -36.72
N ASN A 948 20.35 -1.50 -36.10
CA ASN A 948 20.21 -2.36 -34.92
C ASN A 948 21.43 -2.23 -33.99
N ASP A 949 21.62 -3.16 -33.05
CA ASP A 949 22.70 -3.12 -32.05
C ASP A 949 24.13 -3.39 -32.57
N TRP A 950 24.24 -3.91 -33.79
CA TRP A 950 25.53 -4.29 -34.42
C TRP A 950 25.93 -3.34 -35.54
N SER A 951 24.98 -2.59 -36.09
CA SER A 951 25.22 -1.59 -37.13
C SER A 951 24.11 -0.53 -37.13
N VAL A 952 24.50 0.74 -37.11
CA VAL A 952 23.61 1.90 -37.31
C VAL A 952 24.11 2.75 -38.47
N SER A 953 23.19 3.45 -39.12
CA SER A 953 23.52 4.40 -40.18
C SER A 953 23.93 5.75 -39.58
N PRO A 954 25.10 6.32 -39.93
CA PRO A 954 25.39 7.72 -39.65
C PRO A 954 24.54 8.63 -40.55
N GLY A 955 24.35 9.88 -40.15
CA GLY A 955 23.63 10.89 -40.96
C GLY A 955 22.58 11.68 -40.19
N ASN A 956 22.77 11.93 -38.89
CA ASN A 956 21.83 12.72 -38.11
C ASN A 956 21.72 14.17 -38.61
N ASN A 957 20.50 14.74 -38.56
CA ASN A 957 20.23 16.14 -38.91
C ASN A 957 20.96 17.15 -38.00
N ILE A 958 21.34 16.74 -36.79
CA ILE A 958 22.04 17.57 -35.80
C ILE A 958 23.55 17.64 -36.09
N ASN A 959 24.14 16.51 -36.52
CA ASN A 959 25.51 16.39 -37.00
C ASN A 959 25.62 15.05 -37.79
N PRO A 960 26.01 15.06 -39.08
CA PRO A 960 26.09 13.86 -39.90
C PRO A 960 27.00 12.74 -39.38
N THR A 961 27.93 12.99 -38.45
CA THR A 961 28.76 11.94 -37.84
C THR A 961 28.02 11.12 -36.76
N LEU A 962 26.88 11.59 -36.28
CA LEU A 962 26.04 10.90 -35.29
C LEU A 962 25.09 9.92 -36.00
N ALA A 963 24.63 8.91 -35.26
CA ALA A 963 23.64 7.95 -35.74
C ALA A 963 22.34 8.65 -36.15
N GLN A 964 21.78 8.22 -37.27
CA GLN A 964 20.51 8.72 -37.80
C GLN A 964 19.36 8.25 -36.91
N ASP A 965 18.66 9.19 -36.27
CA ASP A 965 17.49 8.89 -35.44
C ASP A 965 16.40 8.19 -36.29
N GLU A 966 15.84 7.10 -35.77
CA GLU A 966 14.56 6.57 -36.20
C GLU A 966 13.46 7.36 -35.48
N VAL A 967 12.51 7.94 -36.21
CA VAL A 967 11.65 9.01 -35.67
C VAL A 967 10.23 8.53 -35.40
N LEU A 968 9.79 8.67 -34.15
CA LEU A 968 8.40 8.48 -33.73
C LEU A 968 7.67 9.83 -33.68
N ASN A 969 6.56 9.93 -34.41
CA ASN A 969 5.71 11.12 -34.44
C ASN A 969 4.45 10.90 -33.59
N ILE A 970 4.34 11.67 -32.51
CA ILE A 970 3.17 11.74 -31.63
C ILE A 970 2.27 12.88 -32.15
N PRO A 971 1.01 12.61 -32.54
CA PRO A 971 0.10 13.64 -33.02
C PRO A 971 -0.33 14.61 -31.92
N ALA A 972 -0.86 15.77 -32.30
CA ALA A 972 -1.50 16.68 -31.35
C ALA A 972 -2.90 16.19 -31.01
N VAL A 973 -3.23 16.11 -29.71
CA VAL A 973 -4.50 15.59 -29.19
C VAL A 973 -5.29 16.71 -28.53
N GLY A 974 -6.57 16.81 -28.86
CA GLY A 974 -7.48 17.80 -28.27
C GLY A 974 -8.09 17.34 -26.96
N SER A 975 -8.75 18.26 -26.25
CA SER A 975 -9.44 18.01 -24.98
C SER A 975 -10.45 16.83 -24.99
N ALA A 976 -11.00 16.46 -26.15
CA ALA A 976 -11.87 15.29 -26.33
C ALA A 976 -11.14 13.93 -26.33
N GLY A 977 -9.81 13.94 -26.52
CA GLY A 977 -8.92 12.78 -26.54
C GLY A 977 -8.94 11.96 -27.84
N LEU A 978 -8.25 10.83 -27.78
CA LEU A 978 -8.23 9.80 -28.81
C LEU A 978 -9.58 9.06 -28.92
N PRO A 979 -9.88 8.44 -30.09
CA PRO A 979 -11.06 7.58 -30.28
C PRO A 979 -10.92 6.19 -29.64
N THR A 980 -9.69 5.76 -29.36
CA THR A 980 -9.31 4.45 -28.80
C THR A 980 -8.35 4.66 -27.63
N PRO A 981 -8.31 3.76 -26.65
CA PRO A 981 -7.35 3.87 -25.56
C PRO A 981 -5.91 3.66 -26.07
N VAL A 982 -4.95 4.25 -25.37
CA VAL A 982 -3.51 4.01 -25.58
C VAL A 982 -3.16 2.55 -25.26
N LYS A 983 -2.16 2.01 -25.95
CA LYS A 983 -1.66 0.64 -25.77
C LYS A 983 -0.83 0.53 -24.49
N THR A 984 -0.74 -0.65 -23.86
CA THR A 984 0.21 -0.89 -22.78
C THR A 984 1.61 -1.20 -23.34
N PHE A 985 2.66 -1.03 -22.54
CA PHE A 985 4.05 -1.30 -22.97
C PHE A 985 4.23 -2.73 -23.52
N TYR A 986 3.52 -3.71 -22.96
CA TYR A 986 3.56 -5.09 -23.43
C TYR A 986 2.85 -5.34 -24.79
N ASP A 987 1.94 -4.46 -25.19
CA ASP A 987 1.21 -4.58 -26.47
C ASP A 987 2.05 -4.16 -27.68
N ILE A 988 3.10 -3.36 -27.47
CA ILE A 988 4.02 -2.90 -28.54
C ILE A 988 5.34 -3.65 -28.61
N LEU A 989 5.74 -4.36 -27.54
CA LEU A 989 6.89 -5.26 -27.60
C LEU A 989 6.64 -6.33 -28.68
N PRO A 990 7.61 -6.63 -29.57
CA PRO A 990 7.56 -7.80 -30.44
C PRO A 990 7.57 -9.10 -29.62
#